data_AF-A0A256ISI7-F1
#
_entry.id   AF-A0A256ISI7-F1
#
_cell.length_a   1.000
_cell.length_b   1.000
_cell.length_c   1.000
_cell.angle_alpha   90.00
_cell.angle_beta   90.00
_cell.angle_gamma   90.00
#
_symmetry.space_group_name_H-M   'P 1'
#
loop_
_entity.id
_entity.type
_entity.pdbx_description
1 polymer ?
#
loop_
_entity_poly.entity_id
_entity_poly.type
_entity_poly.pdbx_seq_one_letter_code
_entity_poly.pdbx_strand_id
1 'polypeptide(L)'
;MSIDFGELRDLELEHEEQREWWEANRQELDRSEKDELFHWIFDEQPFHYLGLVTELSLDNLDNPPRLVEDLERLAPHIDGDLAWRELYDAFRSQVDGNEDLTLDIYERLIETDDEWLTWMAGVALAQLPENQMRETTLDLLHADAGTKVRAGLQATLEQYQGQKLPEEYISAFRGLALESEPATLQELVRANVVLFEENNQLWDMTVDIAERNPETIPRISRRFANKIEDEHLEEYIQILKYGIKNGQDVDLTHANHSLQSNFAHATDTLAEFTIWLDNQDALTSNQLAEDISRENPEYLPELFNRLNDYEHPLKGQFSFIHAGRSRPDELVQLILDNYDEENSLFYLELLRKALGELFEHEDTHCSTVEDIYEFLVEHFSSEQFVHDLDRDRLNLDDSDAYDEERAFGELREFLIELHTIRDFDDGLLDTLYEYESLSAHFHDLVETRIETGSPHPFLYLLRDERRELDLLEDNWDRIPQDKRDDLLASTGFYNFLSEIMFYLHLDNQSVAFEPEVPLHDWQTDEPKGNVDLVVDDIFIDIYRPEAWTPLALSNRGRFIPNNAESKILGKFKNKFLGTREMTENPCFIALDIDRSEIDREQVVAALLGSMQVRIYYDEETGETVGEDYVRNPDERLEGDYYLLDKHLNGVIWYETGLVEGEDGVRPDLDLGVVPNPEHEGGESNFELCQGLERSLTGGS
;
A
#
# COMPACT_ATOMS: atom_id res chain seq x y z
N MET A 1 22.93 -60.49 10.56
CA MET A 1 23.36 -59.85 11.82
C MET A 1 22.14 -59.09 12.33
N SER A 2 21.79 -59.11 13.63
CA SER A 2 20.60 -58.36 14.07
C SER A 2 20.84 -56.86 13.90
N ILE A 3 19.98 -56.18 13.16
CA ILE A 3 20.02 -54.72 12.98
C ILE A 3 19.84 -54.05 14.34
N ASP A 4 20.73 -53.09 14.67
CA ASP A 4 20.55 -52.23 15.84
C ASP A 4 19.81 -50.96 15.43
N PHE A 5 18.48 -50.99 15.54
CA PHE A 5 17.64 -49.84 15.25
C PHE A 5 17.87 -48.65 16.21
N GLY A 6 18.54 -48.88 17.36
CA GLY A 6 18.95 -47.79 18.25
C GLY A 6 20.08 -46.96 17.63
N GLU A 7 21.08 -47.63 17.05
CA GLU A 7 22.18 -46.98 16.32
C GLU A 7 21.64 -46.21 15.10
N LEU A 8 20.72 -46.81 14.34
CA LEU A 8 20.15 -46.15 13.17
C LEU A 8 19.35 -44.89 13.52
N ARG A 9 18.65 -44.87 14.66
CA ARG A 9 17.95 -43.67 15.13
C ARG A 9 18.88 -42.51 15.47
N ASP A 10 20.13 -42.81 15.85
CA ASP A 10 21.13 -41.77 16.08
C ASP A 10 21.64 -41.15 14.77
N LEU A 11 21.37 -41.78 13.61
CA LEU A 11 21.72 -41.31 12.27
C LEU A 11 20.56 -40.57 11.57
N GLU A 12 19.46 -40.32 12.27
CA GLU A 12 18.28 -39.62 11.73
C GLU A 12 18.70 -38.25 11.16
N LEU A 13 18.29 -37.92 9.92
CA LEU A 13 18.67 -36.70 9.17
C LEU A 13 20.16 -36.59 8.76
N GLU A 14 21.05 -37.48 9.24
CA GLU A 14 22.48 -37.46 8.94
C GLU A 14 22.81 -38.25 7.65
N HIS A 15 22.51 -37.64 6.50
CA HIS A 15 22.58 -38.26 5.16
C HIS A 15 23.89 -39.00 4.82
N GLU A 16 25.05 -38.42 5.12
CA GLU A 16 26.34 -39.00 4.75
C GLU A 16 26.69 -40.18 5.67
N GLU A 17 26.39 -40.06 6.97
CA GLU A 17 26.62 -41.10 7.98
C GLU A 17 25.71 -42.31 7.74
N GLN A 18 24.47 -42.08 7.29
CA GLN A 18 23.56 -43.13 6.82
C GLN A 18 24.17 -43.96 5.67
N ARG A 19 24.81 -43.30 4.69
CA ARG A 19 25.49 -43.99 3.59
C ARG A 19 26.71 -44.76 4.07
N GLU A 20 27.54 -44.15 4.91
CA GLU A 20 28.70 -44.83 5.49
C GLU A 20 28.28 -46.09 6.25
N TRP A 21 27.20 -46.00 7.02
CA TRP A 21 26.61 -47.15 7.70
C TRP A 21 26.15 -48.22 6.70
N TRP A 22 25.46 -47.84 5.63
CA TRP A 22 25.04 -48.78 4.59
C TRP A 22 26.23 -49.50 3.96
N GLU A 23 27.26 -48.76 3.53
CA GLU A 23 28.45 -49.33 2.90
C GLU A 23 29.17 -50.33 3.82
N ALA A 24 29.24 -50.03 5.12
CA ALA A 24 29.86 -50.88 6.12
C ALA A 24 29.06 -52.18 6.37
N ASN A 25 27.73 -52.14 6.29
CA ASN A 25 26.86 -53.23 6.77
C ASN A 25 26.17 -54.04 5.66
N ARG A 26 26.00 -53.52 4.43
CA ARG A 26 25.14 -54.13 3.39
C ARG A 26 25.49 -55.56 2.98
N GLN A 27 26.76 -55.96 3.12
CA GLN A 27 27.24 -57.30 2.78
C GLN A 27 26.94 -58.33 3.88
N GLU A 28 26.70 -57.86 5.11
CA GLU A 28 26.43 -58.69 6.29
C GLU A 28 24.94 -58.87 6.57
N LEU A 29 24.11 -58.01 5.97
CA LEU A 29 22.65 -58.08 6.02
C LEU A 29 22.13 -59.09 5.00
N ASP A 30 21.37 -60.07 5.47
CA ASP A 30 20.63 -60.94 4.57
C ASP A 30 19.39 -60.23 4.00
N ARG A 31 18.67 -60.92 3.10
CA ARG A 31 17.52 -60.32 2.43
C ARG A 31 16.38 -59.97 3.38
N SER A 32 16.11 -60.84 4.36
CA SER A 32 15.04 -60.60 5.32
C SER A 32 15.37 -59.41 6.20
N GLU A 33 16.64 -59.26 6.58
CA GLU A 33 17.14 -58.13 7.36
C GLU A 33 17.03 -56.82 6.56
N LYS A 34 17.40 -56.82 5.27
CA LYS A 34 17.22 -55.65 4.39
C LYS A 34 15.75 -55.23 4.24
N ASP A 35 14.84 -56.20 4.11
CA ASP A 35 13.41 -55.92 4.00
C ASP A 35 12.84 -55.37 5.32
N GLU A 36 13.27 -55.92 6.45
CA GLU A 36 12.91 -55.42 7.79
C GLU A 36 13.38 -53.97 7.97
N LEU A 37 14.61 -53.66 7.54
CA LEU A 37 15.15 -52.30 7.57
C LEU A 37 14.33 -51.34 6.70
N PHE A 38 14.00 -51.75 5.47
CA PHE A 38 13.20 -50.94 4.56
C PHE A 38 11.82 -50.65 5.16
N HIS A 39 11.14 -51.68 5.69
CA HIS A 39 9.85 -51.51 6.37
C HIS A 39 9.93 -50.60 7.60
N TRP A 40 10.99 -50.72 8.38
CA TRP A 40 11.20 -49.86 9.55
C TRP A 40 11.38 -48.39 9.17
N ILE A 41 12.17 -48.09 8.12
CA ILE A 41 12.34 -46.71 7.61
C ILE A 41 10.99 -46.10 7.21
N PHE A 42 10.14 -46.91 6.57
CA PHE A 42 8.79 -46.50 6.18
C PHE A 42 7.88 -46.21 7.36
N ASP A 43 7.94 -47.01 8.42
CA ASP A 43 7.14 -46.83 9.63
C ASP A 43 7.54 -45.59 10.44
N GLU A 44 8.82 -45.17 10.38
CA GLU A 44 9.31 -43.95 11.03
C GLU A 44 9.00 -42.70 10.17
N GLN A 45 9.80 -42.46 9.13
CA GLN A 45 9.64 -41.42 8.09
C GLN A 45 10.72 -41.65 7.01
N PRO A 46 10.39 -41.99 5.75
CA PRO A 46 11.38 -42.17 4.68
C PRO A 46 12.31 -40.98 4.46
N PHE A 47 11.80 -39.76 4.65
CA PHE A 47 12.55 -38.52 4.46
C PHE A 47 13.73 -38.38 5.44
N HIS A 48 13.57 -38.83 6.69
CA HIS A 48 14.65 -38.73 7.69
C HIS A 48 15.80 -39.69 7.41
N TYR A 49 15.54 -40.74 6.63
CA TYR A 49 16.50 -41.79 6.28
C TYR A 49 16.75 -41.85 4.77
N LEU A 50 16.70 -40.70 4.10
CA LEU A 50 16.74 -40.62 2.64
C LEU A 50 18.03 -41.22 2.04
N GLY A 51 19.17 -41.11 2.74
CA GLY A 51 20.41 -41.78 2.33
C GLY A 51 20.25 -43.30 2.31
N LEU A 52 19.76 -43.88 3.41
CA LEU A 52 19.55 -45.33 3.54
C LEU A 52 18.49 -45.87 2.59
N VAL A 53 17.33 -45.20 2.47
CA VAL A 53 16.23 -45.67 1.64
C VAL A 53 16.58 -45.64 0.15
N THR A 54 17.39 -44.67 -0.27
CA THR A 54 17.93 -44.59 -1.63
C THR A 54 18.83 -45.79 -1.91
N GLU A 55 19.81 -46.03 -1.04
CA GLU A 55 20.76 -47.14 -1.22
C GLU A 55 20.08 -48.51 -1.15
N LEU A 56 19.10 -48.69 -0.25
CA LEU A 56 18.31 -49.93 -0.13
C LEU A 56 17.46 -50.21 -1.38
N SER A 57 16.82 -49.17 -1.92
CA SER A 57 16.06 -49.27 -3.16
C SER A 57 16.99 -49.66 -4.32
N LEU A 58 18.14 -49.00 -4.45
CA LEU A 58 19.08 -49.23 -5.54
C LEU A 58 19.84 -50.58 -5.42
N ASP A 59 19.95 -51.17 -4.23
CA ASP A 59 20.44 -52.56 -4.05
C ASP A 59 19.57 -53.60 -4.81
N ASN A 60 18.35 -53.20 -5.21
CA ASN A 60 17.43 -54.02 -6.01
C ASN A 60 17.53 -53.82 -7.52
N LEU A 61 18.51 -53.09 -8.04
CA LEU A 61 18.67 -52.85 -9.48
C LEU A 61 18.72 -54.16 -10.29
N ASP A 62 19.49 -55.16 -9.87
CA ASP A 62 19.56 -56.47 -10.54
C ASP A 62 18.27 -57.32 -10.40
N ASN A 63 17.24 -56.79 -9.72
CA ASN A 63 15.92 -57.38 -9.58
C ASN A 63 14.81 -56.33 -9.82
N PRO A 64 14.57 -55.92 -11.08
CA PRO A 64 13.64 -54.85 -11.42
C PRO A 64 12.22 -54.97 -10.86
N PRO A 65 11.59 -56.17 -10.78
CA PRO A 65 10.29 -56.32 -10.11
C PRO A 65 10.29 -55.79 -8.67
N ARG A 66 11.41 -55.96 -7.96
CA ARG A 66 11.53 -55.57 -6.56
C ARG A 66 11.89 -54.11 -6.39
N LEU A 67 12.75 -53.60 -7.25
CA LEU A 67 13.00 -52.17 -7.33
C LEU A 67 11.68 -51.41 -7.54
N VAL A 68 10.84 -51.87 -8.47
CA VAL A 68 9.53 -51.27 -8.73
C VAL A 68 8.62 -51.36 -7.49
N GLU A 69 8.59 -52.49 -6.78
CA GLU A 69 7.84 -52.61 -5.52
C GLU A 69 8.32 -51.61 -4.45
N ASP A 70 9.63 -51.40 -4.34
CA ASP A 70 10.22 -50.43 -3.41
C ASP A 70 9.84 -48.99 -3.81
N LEU A 71 9.91 -48.65 -5.10
CA LEU A 71 9.51 -47.36 -5.64
C LEU A 71 7.99 -47.12 -5.47
N GLU A 72 7.15 -48.13 -5.70
CA GLU A 72 5.70 -48.06 -5.48
C GLU A 72 5.35 -47.73 -4.02
N ARG A 73 6.11 -48.29 -3.08
CA ARG A 73 5.95 -47.96 -1.66
C ARG A 73 6.39 -46.53 -1.38
N LEU A 74 7.43 -46.04 -2.06
CA LEU A 74 7.95 -44.69 -1.86
C LEU A 74 7.03 -43.62 -2.45
N ALA A 75 6.36 -43.88 -3.58
CA ALA A 75 5.59 -42.91 -4.34
C ALA A 75 4.63 -42.02 -3.50
N PRO A 76 3.85 -42.55 -2.52
CA PRO A 76 2.98 -41.73 -1.68
C PRO A 76 3.69 -40.71 -0.78
N HIS A 77 5.01 -40.83 -0.61
CA HIS A 77 5.84 -39.92 0.19
C HIS A 77 6.60 -38.90 -0.67
N ILE A 78 6.48 -38.99 -1.99
CA ILE A 78 7.18 -38.14 -2.96
C ILE A 78 6.20 -37.08 -3.48
N ASP A 79 5.74 -36.22 -2.57
CA ASP A 79 4.86 -35.10 -2.91
C ASP A 79 5.71 -33.84 -3.16
N GLY A 80 6.35 -33.80 -4.34
CA GLY A 80 6.93 -32.58 -4.91
C GLY A 80 8.19 -31.99 -4.23
N ASP A 81 8.76 -32.66 -3.23
CA ASP A 81 9.93 -32.14 -2.50
C ASP A 81 11.25 -32.35 -3.27
N LEU A 82 12.10 -31.32 -3.30
CA LEU A 82 13.39 -31.31 -4.02
C LEU A 82 14.41 -32.30 -3.40
N ALA A 83 14.15 -32.82 -2.21
CA ALA A 83 15.02 -33.73 -1.49
C ALA A 83 15.28 -35.05 -2.25
N TRP A 84 14.30 -35.54 -3.02
CA TRP A 84 14.41 -36.80 -3.76
C TRP A 84 15.33 -36.74 -4.98
N ARG A 85 15.92 -35.58 -5.29
CA ARG A 85 16.90 -35.41 -6.37
C ARG A 85 18.05 -36.40 -6.28
N GLU A 86 18.50 -36.68 -5.07
CA GLU A 86 19.59 -37.61 -4.81
C GLU A 86 19.27 -39.04 -5.26
N LEU A 87 18.05 -39.52 -5.01
CA LEU A 87 17.58 -40.81 -5.49
C LEU A 87 17.57 -40.85 -7.02
N TYR A 88 17.10 -39.77 -7.67
CA TYR A 88 17.07 -39.69 -9.14
C TYR A 88 18.48 -39.72 -9.75
N ASP A 89 19.39 -38.90 -9.22
CA ASP A 89 20.76 -38.80 -9.72
C ASP A 89 21.52 -40.13 -9.51
N ALA A 90 21.33 -40.79 -8.36
CA ALA A 90 21.90 -42.09 -8.07
C ALA A 90 21.31 -43.20 -8.95
N PHE A 91 19.98 -43.24 -9.12
CA PHE A 91 19.30 -44.17 -10.03
C PHE A 91 19.86 -44.04 -11.45
N ARG A 92 19.84 -42.82 -12.00
CA ARG A 92 20.34 -42.50 -13.34
C ARG A 92 21.78 -42.98 -13.55
N SER A 93 22.66 -42.66 -12.61
CA SER A 93 24.08 -43.04 -12.69
C SER A 93 24.31 -44.55 -12.68
N GLN A 94 23.43 -45.35 -12.07
CA GLN A 94 23.62 -46.80 -11.97
C GLN A 94 22.99 -47.57 -13.13
N VAL A 95 21.94 -47.04 -13.76
CA VAL A 95 21.34 -47.66 -14.96
C VAL A 95 22.04 -47.26 -16.26
N ASP A 96 22.79 -46.14 -16.26
CA ASP A 96 23.54 -45.66 -17.42
C ASP A 96 24.46 -46.76 -18.02
N GLY A 97 24.38 -46.93 -19.34
CA GLY A 97 25.15 -47.92 -20.09
C GLY A 97 24.69 -49.39 -19.96
N ASN A 98 23.61 -49.67 -19.22
CA ASN A 98 23.06 -51.03 -19.07
C ASN A 98 21.67 -51.15 -19.75
N GLU A 99 21.69 -51.40 -21.06
CA GLU A 99 20.50 -51.37 -21.93
C GLU A 99 19.42 -52.38 -21.49
N ASP A 100 19.78 -53.65 -21.28
CA ASP A 100 18.82 -54.71 -20.93
C ASP A 100 18.13 -54.43 -19.59
N LEU A 101 18.90 -53.96 -18.60
CA LEU A 101 18.39 -53.61 -17.28
C LEU A 101 17.43 -52.42 -17.37
N THR A 102 17.85 -51.37 -18.06
CA THR A 102 17.10 -50.13 -18.22
C THR A 102 15.75 -50.40 -18.89
N LEU A 103 15.72 -51.24 -19.93
CA LEU A 103 14.50 -51.62 -20.62
C LEU A 103 13.55 -52.41 -19.69
N ASP A 104 14.08 -53.37 -18.91
CA ASP A 104 13.28 -54.18 -17.98
C ASP A 104 12.64 -53.32 -16.87
N ILE A 105 13.36 -52.30 -16.39
CA ILE A 105 12.85 -51.30 -15.43
C ILE A 105 11.78 -50.43 -16.09
N TYR A 106 12.05 -49.86 -17.26
CA TYR A 106 11.11 -49.02 -18.01
C TYR A 106 9.76 -49.73 -18.24
N GLU A 107 9.80 -50.97 -18.76
CA GLU A 107 8.61 -51.76 -19.10
C GLU A 107 7.70 -52.01 -17.88
N ARG A 108 8.26 -52.03 -16.67
CA ARG A 108 7.49 -52.18 -15.44
C ARG A 108 6.92 -50.86 -14.95
N LEU A 109 7.73 -49.81 -14.93
CA LEU A 109 7.32 -48.50 -14.41
C LEU A 109 6.21 -47.89 -15.28
N ILE A 110 6.26 -48.04 -16.60
CA ILE A 110 5.30 -47.41 -17.53
C ILE A 110 3.89 -47.99 -17.48
N GLU A 111 3.73 -49.19 -16.91
CA GLU A 111 2.44 -49.87 -16.75
C GLU A 111 1.76 -49.55 -15.42
N THR A 112 2.40 -48.72 -14.58
CA THR A 112 1.82 -48.24 -13.32
C THR A 112 0.84 -47.08 -13.57
N ASP A 113 -0.15 -46.92 -12.69
CA ASP A 113 -1.07 -45.78 -12.72
C ASP A 113 -0.54 -44.56 -11.94
N ASP A 114 0.60 -44.71 -11.26
CA ASP A 114 1.19 -43.65 -10.44
C ASP A 114 1.98 -42.64 -11.29
N GLU A 115 1.75 -41.35 -11.05
CA GLU A 115 2.34 -40.28 -11.86
C GLU A 115 3.86 -40.21 -11.72
N TRP A 116 4.38 -40.40 -10.50
CA TRP A 116 5.81 -40.31 -10.21
C TRP A 116 6.56 -41.52 -10.77
N LEU A 117 6.00 -42.73 -10.63
CA LEU A 117 6.60 -43.94 -11.22
C LEU A 117 6.61 -43.86 -12.75
N THR A 118 5.52 -43.36 -13.34
CA THR A 118 5.47 -43.15 -14.79
C THR A 118 6.50 -42.09 -15.22
N TRP A 119 6.70 -41.03 -14.43
CA TRP A 119 7.76 -40.04 -14.67
C TRP A 119 9.16 -40.67 -14.59
N MET A 120 9.42 -41.53 -13.60
CA MET A 120 10.66 -42.31 -13.47
C MET A 120 10.88 -43.27 -14.66
N ALA A 121 9.80 -43.80 -15.25
CA ALA A 121 9.89 -44.57 -16.49
C ALA A 121 10.50 -43.73 -17.63
N GLY A 122 10.16 -42.43 -17.71
CA GLY A 122 10.77 -41.50 -18.65
C GLY A 122 12.26 -41.28 -18.39
N VAL A 123 12.67 -41.17 -17.12
CA VAL A 123 14.09 -41.07 -16.73
C VAL A 123 14.87 -42.32 -17.16
N ALA A 124 14.32 -43.51 -16.89
CA ALA A 124 14.91 -44.78 -17.31
C ALA A 124 15.01 -44.86 -18.84
N LEU A 125 13.93 -44.55 -19.56
CA LEU A 125 13.88 -44.60 -21.02
C LEU A 125 14.97 -43.73 -21.67
N ALA A 126 15.27 -42.56 -21.10
CA ALA A 126 16.33 -41.67 -21.59
C ALA A 126 17.76 -42.23 -21.46
N GLN A 127 17.98 -43.26 -20.64
CA GLN A 127 19.31 -43.89 -20.50
C GLN A 127 19.58 -44.94 -21.60
N LEU A 128 18.57 -45.29 -22.40
CA LEU A 128 18.77 -46.15 -23.55
C LEU A 128 19.43 -45.38 -24.70
N PRO A 129 20.17 -46.06 -25.60
CA PRO A 129 20.69 -45.44 -26.80
C PRO A 129 19.58 -44.73 -27.60
N GLU A 130 19.89 -43.55 -28.15
CA GLU A 130 18.92 -42.70 -28.85
C GLU A 130 18.08 -43.45 -29.90
N ASN A 131 18.71 -44.36 -30.65
CA ASN A 131 18.04 -45.16 -31.68
C ASN A 131 17.03 -46.17 -31.12
N GLN A 132 17.15 -46.56 -29.85
CA GLN A 132 16.24 -47.48 -29.16
C GLN A 132 15.12 -46.70 -28.45
N MET A 133 15.43 -45.60 -27.75
CA MET A 133 14.41 -44.84 -27.03
C MET A 133 13.50 -44.03 -27.96
N ARG A 134 13.94 -43.67 -29.17
CA ARG A 134 13.24 -42.69 -30.01
C ARG A 134 11.83 -43.10 -30.36
N GLU A 135 11.65 -44.31 -30.89
CA GLU A 135 10.33 -44.83 -31.29
C GLU A 135 9.38 -44.87 -30.10
N THR A 136 9.83 -45.44 -28.99
CA THR A 136 9.06 -45.53 -27.75
C THR A 136 8.69 -44.16 -27.18
N THR A 137 9.61 -43.19 -27.21
CA THR A 137 9.33 -41.84 -26.71
C THR A 137 8.29 -41.14 -27.57
N LEU A 138 8.38 -41.27 -28.90
CA LEU A 138 7.38 -40.73 -29.80
C LEU A 138 6.02 -41.39 -29.58
N ASP A 139 5.96 -42.71 -29.37
CA ASP A 139 4.70 -43.40 -29.06
C ASP A 139 4.08 -42.88 -27.75
N LEU A 140 4.90 -42.63 -26.71
CA LEU A 140 4.45 -42.05 -25.45
C LEU A 140 3.90 -40.63 -25.62
N LEU A 141 4.54 -39.80 -26.44
CA LEU A 141 4.07 -38.44 -26.73
C LEU A 141 2.74 -38.41 -27.51
N HIS A 142 2.36 -39.50 -28.17
CA HIS A 142 1.07 -39.64 -28.87
C HIS A 142 0.05 -40.47 -28.07
N ALA A 143 0.34 -40.83 -26.82
CA ALA A 143 -0.55 -41.64 -26.01
C ALA A 143 -1.78 -40.83 -25.52
N ASP A 144 -2.93 -41.51 -25.38
CA ASP A 144 -4.15 -40.91 -24.84
C ASP A 144 -4.05 -40.59 -23.34
N ALA A 145 -3.19 -41.30 -22.61
CA ALA A 145 -3.03 -41.14 -21.16
C ALA A 145 -2.00 -40.05 -20.82
N GLY A 146 -2.43 -39.00 -20.11
CA GLY A 146 -1.56 -37.87 -19.72
C GLY A 146 -0.34 -38.26 -18.89
N THR A 147 -0.39 -39.34 -18.10
CA THR A 147 0.79 -39.88 -17.40
C THR A 147 1.85 -40.38 -18.39
N LYS A 148 1.44 -41.15 -19.41
CA LYS A 148 2.35 -41.65 -20.47
C LYS A 148 2.95 -40.51 -21.29
N VAL A 149 2.16 -39.49 -21.63
CA VAL A 149 2.68 -38.28 -22.30
C VAL A 149 3.76 -37.61 -21.44
N ARG A 150 3.52 -37.44 -20.14
CA ARG A 150 4.51 -36.86 -19.20
C ARG A 150 5.79 -37.68 -19.12
N ALA A 151 5.72 -39.01 -19.17
CA ALA A 151 6.91 -39.86 -19.28
C ALA A 151 7.69 -39.59 -20.59
N GLY A 152 6.98 -39.47 -21.72
CA GLY A 152 7.59 -39.11 -23.01
C GLY A 152 8.25 -37.72 -22.99
N LEU A 153 7.61 -36.73 -22.37
CA LEU A 153 8.18 -35.39 -22.17
C LEU A 153 9.43 -35.45 -21.29
N GLN A 154 9.41 -36.22 -20.19
CA GLN A 154 10.56 -36.39 -19.31
C GLN A 154 11.73 -37.09 -20.01
N ALA A 155 11.47 -38.15 -20.78
CA ALA A 155 12.49 -38.84 -21.55
C ALA A 155 13.15 -37.90 -22.58
N THR A 156 12.32 -37.04 -23.22
CA THR A 156 12.82 -36.03 -24.16
C THR A 156 13.69 -34.99 -23.45
N LEU A 157 13.28 -34.55 -22.26
CA LEU A 157 14.03 -33.57 -21.45
C LEU A 157 15.41 -34.08 -21.06
N GLU A 158 15.49 -35.28 -20.49
CA GLU A 158 16.76 -35.88 -20.06
C GLU A 158 17.74 -36.04 -21.22
N GLN A 159 17.24 -36.44 -22.39
CA GLN A 159 18.09 -36.73 -23.54
C GLN A 159 18.59 -35.47 -24.26
N TYR A 160 17.73 -34.45 -24.41
CA TYR A 160 17.99 -33.29 -25.27
C TYR A 160 18.27 -32.00 -24.52
N GLN A 161 18.42 -32.03 -23.19
CA GLN A 161 18.87 -30.85 -22.46
C GLN A 161 20.24 -30.39 -22.97
N GLY A 162 20.32 -29.13 -23.42
CA GLY A 162 21.52 -28.57 -24.06
C GLY A 162 21.80 -29.10 -25.47
N GLN A 163 20.79 -29.64 -26.15
CA GLN A 163 20.89 -30.11 -27.53
C GLN A 163 19.68 -29.69 -28.38
N LYS A 164 19.85 -29.69 -29.70
CA LYS A 164 18.75 -29.45 -30.64
C LYS A 164 17.81 -30.65 -30.72
N LEU A 165 16.53 -30.38 -30.59
CA LEU A 165 15.46 -31.35 -30.76
C LEU A 165 15.30 -31.74 -32.24
N PRO A 166 15.12 -33.04 -32.54
CA PRO A 166 14.69 -33.46 -33.86
C PRO A 166 13.27 -32.97 -34.19
N GLU A 167 13.01 -32.68 -35.48
CA GLU A 167 11.72 -32.12 -35.95
C GLU A 167 10.50 -33.00 -35.61
N GLU A 168 10.70 -34.31 -35.47
CA GLU A 168 9.66 -35.26 -35.09
C GLU A 168 9.13 -34.98 -33.67
N TYR A 169 10.02 -34.63 -32.73
CA TYR A 169 9.65 -34.25 -31.36
C TYR A 169 8.97 -32.89 -31.32
N ILE A 170 9.48 -31.93 -32.10
CA ILE A 170 8.85 -30.60 -32.23
C ILE A 170 7.43 -30.76 -32.77
N SER A 171 7.23 -31.62 -33.77
CA SER A 171 5.91 -31.93 -34.33
C SER A 171 4.99 -32.58 -33.31
N ALA A 172 5.50 -33.51 -32.49
CA ALA A 172 4.74 -34.12 -31.39
C ALA A 172 4.34 -33.08 -30.33
N PHE A 173 5.27 -32.21 -29.92
CA PHE A 173 5.01 -31.13 -28.96
C PHE A 173 3.94 -30.15 -29.47
N ARG A 174 3.97 -29.80 -30.77
CA ARG A 174 2.90 -29.02 -31.42
C ARG A 174 1.55 -29.72 -31.32
N GLY A 175 1.49 -31.04 -31.53
CA GLY A 175 0.24 -31.80 -31.36
C GLY A 175 -0.29 -31.71 -29.92
N LEU A 176 0.60 -31.89 -28.94
CA LEU A 176 0.25 -31.79 -27.52
C LEU A 176 -0.27 -30.40 -27.14
N ALA A 177 0.34 -29.33 -27.64
CA ALA A 177 -0.09 -27.95 -27.38
C ALA A 177 -1.54 -27.67 -27.83
N LEU A 178 -2.06 -28.43 -28.79
CA LEU A 178 -3.40 -28.24 -29.37
C LEU A 178 -4.50 -29.00 -28.64
N GLU A 179 -4.20 -30.21 -28.16
CA GLU A 179 -5.22 -31.20 -27.79
C GLU A 179 -5.12 -31.67 -26.33
N SER A 180 -4.12 -31.21 -25.58
CA SER A 180 -3.86 -31.70 -24.22
C SER A 180 -4.70 -31.02 -23.13
N GLU A 181 -4.92 -31.76 -22.04
CA GLU A 181 -5.48 -31.24 -20.81
C GLU A 181 -4.50 -30.33 -20.03
N PRO A 182 -4.98 -29.48 -19.11
CA PRO A 182 -4.15 -28.50 -18.42
C PRO A 182 -2.92 -29.08 -17.70
N ALA A 183 -3.02 -30.25 -17.06
CA ALA A 183 -1.89 -30.87 -16.35
C ALA A 183 -0.74 -31.23 -17.31
N THR A 184 -1.07 -31.77 -18.47
CA THR A 184 -0.11 -32.10 -19.53
C THR A 184 0.48 -30.83 -20.16
N LEU A 185 -0.33 -29.78 -20.36
CA LEU A 185 0.16 -28.48 -20.85
C LEU A 185 1.18 -27.84 -19.88
N GLN A 186 0.95 -27.93 -18.57
CA GLN A 186 1.89 -27.41 -17.57
C GLN A 186 3.26 -28.12 -17.63
N GLU A 187 3.26 -29.42 -17.93
CA GLU A 187 4.49 -30.20 -18.13
C GLU A 187 5.13 -29.96 -19.48
N LEU A 188 4.35 -29.72 -20.54
CA LEU A 188 4.87 -29.27 -21.82
C LEU A 188 5.54 -27.90 -21.71
N VAL A 189 4.94 -26.95 -20.99
CA VAL A 189 5.56 -25.65 -20.67
C VAL A 189 6.87 -25.85 -19.91
N ARG A 190 6.91 -26.76 -18.92
CA ARG A 190 8.16 -27.10 -18.23
C ARG A 190 9.22 -27.60 -19.21
N ALA A 191 8.84 -28.48 -20.13
CA ALA A 191 9.75 -29.02 -21.12
C ALA A 191 10.28 -27.93 -22.07
N ASN A 192 9.40 -27.06 -22.55
CA ASN A 192 9.76 -25.94 -23.41
C ASN A 192 10.78 -25.02 -22.75
N VAL A 193 10.58 -24.65 -21.47
CA VAL A 193 11.51 -23.80 -20.70
C VAL A 193 12.92 -24.40 -20.66
N VAL A 194 13.03 -25.69 -20.36
CA VAL A 194 14.33 -26.37 -20.17
C VAL A 194 15.06 -26.54 -21.50
N LEU A 195 14.32 -26.84 -22.57
CA LEU A 195 14.89 -27.10 -23.90
C LEU A 195 15.08 -25.82 -24.72
N PHE A 196 14.59 -24.68 -24.23
CA PHE A 196 14.50 -23.42 -24.97
C PHE A 196 15.83 -22.95 -25.57
N GLU A 197 16.92 -22.99 -24.80
CA GLU A 197 18.21 -22.39 -25.17
C GLU A 197 18.77 -22.89 -26.52
N GLU A 198 18.54 -24.16 -26.85
CA GLU A 198 18.99 -24.75 -28.11
C GLU A 198 17.86 -24.84 -29.15
N ASN A 199 16.64 -24.44 -28.78
CA ASN A 199 15.41 -24.68 -29.52
C ASN A 199 14.46 -23.46 -29.47
N ASN A 200 14.93 -22.27 -29.87
CA ASN A 200 14.14 -21.02 -29.85
C ASN A 200 12.75 -21.12 -30.50
N GLN A 201 12.58 -21.99 -31.51
CA GLN A 201 11.29 -22.29 -32.16
C GLN A 201 10.19 -22.85 -31.23
N LEU A 202 10.54 -23.23 -29.99
CA LEU A 202 9.56 -23.60 -28.95
C LEU A 202 8.86 -22.37 -28.36
N TRP A 203 9.38 -21.15 -28.59
CA TRP A 203 8.75 -19.91 -28.15
C TRP A 203 7.38 -19.72 -28.78
N ASP A 204 7.27 -19.77 -30.11
CA ASP A 204 6.00 -19.63 -30.84
C ASP A 204 4.93 -20.57 -30.29
N MET A 205 5.32 -21.81 -29.97
CA MET A 205 4.44 -22.81 -29.38
C MET A 205 4.02 -22.43 -27.96
N THR A 206 4.92 -21.86 -27.17
CA THR A 206 4.64 -21.40 -25.81
C THR A 206 3.68 -20.21 -25.82
N VAL A 207 3.84 -19.29 -26.78
CA VAL A 207 2.90 -18.19 -27.01
C VAL A 207 1.52 -18.75 -27.38
N ASP A 208 1.45 -19.68 -28.33
CA ASP A 208 0.22 -20.37 -28.74
C ASP A 208 -0.50 -21.05 -27.55
N ILE A 209 0.25 -21.67 -26.63
CA ILE A 209 -0.29 -22.28 -25.41
C ILE A 209 -0.87 -21.21 -24.49
N ALA A 210 -0.13 -20.12 -24.25
CA ALA A 210 -0.54 -19.01 -23.38
C ALA A 210 -1.84 -18.34 -23.85
N GLU A 211 -1.98 -18.12 -25.16
CA GLU A 211 -3.15 -17.49 -25.76
C GLU A 211 -4.42 -18.35 -25.64
N ARG A 212 -4.28 -19.68 -25.74
CA ARG A 212 -5.42 -20.61 -25.71
C ARG A 212 -5.80 -21.05 -24.31
N ASN A 213 -4.83 -21.08 -23.40
CA ASN A 213 -4.96 -21.62 -22.05
C ASN A 213 -4.36 -20.63 -21.03
N PRO A 214 -5.09 -19.54 -20.69
CA PRO A 214 -4.58 -18.48 -19.82
C PRO A 214 -4.06 -18.97 -18.45
N GLU A 215 -4.56 -20.08 -17.93
CA GLU A 215 -4.11 -20.70 -16.68
C GLU A 215 -2.64 -21.15 -16.68
N THR A 216 -2.01 -21.22 -17.86
CA THR A 216 -0.58 -21.51 -18.01
C THR A 216 0.31 -20.27 -17.85
N ILE A 217 -0.26 -19.06 -18.01
CA ILE A 217 0.48 -17.79 -18.03
C ILE A 217 1.29 -17.54 -16.76
N PRO A 218 0.80 -17.80 -15.53
CA PRO A 218 1.62 -17.62 -14.32
C PRO A 218 2.92 -18.44 -14.34
N ARG A 219 2.87 -19.67 -14.88
CA ARG A 219 4.07 -20.51 -14.99
C ARG A 219 4.97 -20.06 -16.13
N ILE A 220 4.40 -19.69 -17.28
CA ILE A 220 5.14 -19.18 -18.44
C ILE A 220 5.88 -17.90 -18.07
N SER A 221 5.16 -16.89 -17.55
CA SER A 221 5.71 -15.59 -17.16
C SER A 221 6.89 -15.74 -16.20
N ARG A 222 6.74 -16.54 -15.14
CA ARG A 222 7.81 -16.77 -14.14
C ARG A 222 9.01 -17.53 -14.71
N ARG A 223 8.79 -18.58 -15.50
CA ARG A 223 9.87 -19.49 -15.92
C ARG A 223 10.65 -18.98 -17.12
N PHE A 224 10.02 -18.22 -18.02
CA PHE A 224 10.66 -17.67 -19.20
C PHE A 224 11.30 -16.30 -18.99
N ALA A 225 11.00 -15.59 -17.89
CA ALA A 225 11.55 -14.25 -17.61
C ALA A 225 13.08 -14.16 -17.72
N ASN A 226 13.79 -15.22 -17.32
CA ASN A 226 15.26 -15.31 -17.36
C ASN A 226 15.81 -16.08 -18.57
N LYS A 227 14.96 -16.39 -19.56
CA LYS A 227 15.31 -17.19 -20.74
C LYS A 227 15.12 -16.43 -22.04
N ILE A 228 14.13 -15.53 -22.08
CA ILE A 228 13.85 -14.73 -23.26
C ILE A 228 15.00 -13.79 -23.60
N GLU A 229 15.08 -13.45 -24.88
CA GLU A 229 16.02 -12.48 -25.46
C GLU A 229 15.22 -11.33 -26.10
N ASP A 230 15.90 -10.30 -26.63
CA ASP A 230 15.27 -9.10 -27.18
C ASP A 230 14.20 -9.40 -28.25
N GLU A 231 14.43 -10.41 -29.10
CA GLU A 231 13.47 -10.80 -30.14
C GLU A 231 12.13 -11.32 -29.61
N HIS A 232 12.08 -11.72 -28.33
CA HIS A 232 10.91 -12.29 -27.67
C HIS A 232 10.18 -11.29 -26.75
N LEU A 233 10.78 -10.12 -26.47
CA LEU A 233 10.32 -9.19 -25.44
C LEU A 233 8.87 -8.72 -25.67
N GLU A 234 8.54 -8.33 -26.90
CA GLU A 234 7.20 -7.83 -27.23
C GLU A 234 6.13 -8.90 -26.96
N GLU A 235 6.35 -10.13 -27.42
CA GLU A 235 5.42 -11.25 -27.22
C GLU A 235 5.33 -11.65 -25.74
N TYR A 236 6.44 -11.60 -25.01
CA TYR A 236 6.42 -11.82 -23.56
C TYR A 236 5.56 -10.78 -22.84
N ILE A 237 5.70 -9.50 -23.19
CA ILE A 237 4.86 -8.42 -22.65
C ILE A 237 3.39 -8.66 -23.04
N GLN A 238 3.09 -9.11 -24.26
CA GLN A 238 1.71 -9.45 -24.64
C GLN A 238 1.15 -10.62 -23.81
N ILE A 239 1.95 -11.63 -23.48
CA ILE A 239 1.56 -12.71 -22.58
C ILE A 239 1.22 -12.17 -21.19
N LEU A 240 2.05 -11.28 -20.63
CA LEU A 240 1.77 -10.62 -19.35
C LEU A 240 0.45 -9.82 -19.40
N LYS A 241 0.29 -8.99 -20.44
CA LYS A 241 -0.92 -8.20 -20.69
C LYS A 241 -2.16 -9.11 -20.78
N TYR A 242 -2.06 -10.23 -21.48
CA TYR A 242 -3.14 -11.19 -21.66
C TYR A 242 -3.47 -11.91 -20.35
N GLY A 243 -2.48 -12.30 -19.55
CA GLY A 243 -2.69 -12.93 -18.24
C GLY A 243 -3.46 -12.03 -17.27
N ILE A 244 -3.05 -10.77 -17.13
CA ILE A 244 -3.73 -9.79 -16.29
C ILE A 244 -5.19 -9.59 -16.75
N LYS A 245 -5.41 -9.39 -18.06
CA LYS A 245 -6.76 -9.21 -18.62
C LYS A 245 -7.69 -10.41 -18.38
N ASN A 246 -7.13 -11.61 -18.28
CA ASN A 246 -7.87 -12.84 -17.98
C ASN A 246 -7.88 -13.20 -16.49
N GLY A 247 -7.52 -12.27 -15.60
CA GLY A 247 -7.57 -12.46 -14.15
C GLY A 247 -6.62 -13.53 -13.62
N GLN A 248 -5.51 -13.77 -14.31
CA GLN A 248 -4.48 -14.71 -13.87
C GLN A 248 -3.53 -14.05 -12.87
N ASP A 249 -3.01 -14.83 -11.93
CA ASP A 249 -2.05 -14.40 -10.91
C ASP A 249 -0.65 -14.27 -11.52
N VAL A 250 -0.45 -13.24 -12.33
CA VAL A 250 0.84 -12.93 -12.96
C VAL A 250 1.76 -12.31 -11.91
N ASP A 251 2.92 -12.93 -11.71
CA ASP A 251 3.95 -12.48 -10.77
C ASP A 251 4.71 -11.26 -11.33
N LEU A 252 4.06 -10.10 -11.28
CA LEU A 252 4.58 -8.87 -11.87
C LEU A 252 5.84 -8.38 -11.18
N THR A 253 6.02 -8.65 -9.88
CA THR A 253 7.27 -8.33 -9.18
C THR A 253 8.45 -9.07 -9.81
N HIS A 254 8.31 -10.37 -10.07
CA HIS A 254 9.37 -11.14 -10.74
C HIS A 254 9.57 -10.70 -12.19
N ALA A 255 8.49 -10.43 -12.92
CA ALA A 255 8.55 -9.96 -14.30
C ALA A 255 9.27 -8.60 -14.38
N ASN A 256 8.91 -7.63 -13.54
CA ASN A 256 9.53 -6.31 -13.50
C ASN A 256 11.03 -6.38 -13.22
N HIS A 257 11.45 -7.19 -12.25
CA HIS A 257 12.86 -7.38 -11.96
C HIS A 257 13.64 -7.92 -13.17
N SER A 258 13.02 -8.81 -13.94
CA SER A 258 13.63 -9.38 -15.15
C SER A 258 13.66 -8.35 -16.30
N LEU A 259 12.58 -7.57 -16.48
CA LEU A 259 12.50 -6.48 -17.45
C LEU A 259 13.57 -5.41 -17.17
N GLN A 260 13.73 -5.03 -15.90
CA GLN A 260 14.79 -4.14 -15.45
C GLN A 260 16.18 -4.70 -15.75
N SER A 261 16.46 -5.91 -15.31
CA SER A 261 17.82 -6.46 -15.35
C SER A 261 18.31 -6.77 -16.76
N ASN A 262 17.40 -7.16 -17.66
CA ASN A 262 17.77 -7.68 -18.98
C ASN A 262 17.33 -6.79 -20.14
N PHE A 263 16.34 -5.92 -19.95
CA PHE A 263 15.66 -5.22 -21.06
C PHE A 263 15.55 -3.71 -20.87
N ALA A 264 16.22 -3.10 -19.89
CA ALA A 264 16.17 -1.65 -19.67
C ALA A 264 16.58 -0.80 -20.90
N HIS A 265 17.32 -1.37 -21.86
CA HIS A 265 17.63 -0.73 -23.14
C HIS A 265 16.43 -0.60 -24.10
N ALA A 266 15.40 -1.42 -23.94
CA ALA A 266 14.18 -1.41 -24.77
C ALA A 266 13.18 -0.35 -24.31
N THR A 267 13.62 0.91 -24.25
CA THR A 267 12.89 2.03 -23.61
C THR A 267 11.49 2.24 -24.20
N ASP A 268 11.35 2.22 -25.52
CA ASP A 268 10.09 2.40 -26.25
C ASP A 268 9.02 1.37 -25.85
N THR A 269 9.38 0.08 -25.90
CA THR A 269 8.50 -1.03 -25.56
C THR A 269 8.12 -1.02 -24.08
N LEU A 270 9.08 -0.72 -23.20
CA LEU A 270 8.84 -0.65 -21.77
C LEU A 270 7.99 0.56 -21.38
N ALA A 271 8.15 1.70 -22.04
CA ALA A 271 7.31 2.87 -21.82
C ALA A 271 5.85 2.57 -22.20
N GLU A 272 5.61 1.94 -23.36
CA GLU A 272 4.26 1.51 -23.75
C GLU A 272 3.66 0.53 -22.73
N PHE A 273 4.47 -0.40 -22.21
CA PHE A 273 4.02 -1.35 -21.20
C PHE A 273 3.68 -0.68 -19.87
N THR A 274 4.50 0.27 -19.40
CA THR A 274 4.26 1.08 -18.20
C THR A 274 2.94 1.84 -18.30
N ILE A 275 2.70 2.54 -19.41
CA ILE A 275 1.44 3.28 -19.64
C ILE A 275 0.23 2.33 -19.62
N TRP A 276 0.37 1.17 -20.24
CA TRP A 276 -0.69 0.15 -20.23
C TRP A 276 -0.92 -0.38 -18.80
N LEU A 277 0.15 -0.66 -18.05
CA LEU A 277 0.09 -1.23 -16.71
C LEU A 277 -0.47 -0.25 -15.69
N ASP A 278 -0.22 1.05 -15.84
CA ASP A 278 -0.75 2.11 -14.96
C ASP A 278 -2.28 2.07 -14.87
N ASN A 279 -2.95 1.70 -15.96
CA ASN A 279 -4.41 1.55 -16.00
C ASN A 279 -4.94 0.27 -15.31
N GLN A 280 -4.07 -0.69 -15.01
CA GLN A 280 -4.43 -1.98 -14.39
C GLN A 280 -3.94 -2.07 -12.94
N ASP A 281 -2.70 -1.65 -12.70
CA ASP A 281 -1.99 -1.68 -11.43
C ASP A 281 -0.95 -0.54 -11.37
N ALA A 282 -1.41 0.62 -10.91
CA ALA A 282 -0.59 1.83 -10.80
C ALA A 282 0.62 1.65 -9.86
N LEU A 283 0.50 0.84 -8.81
CA LEU A 283 1.61 0.63 -7.87
C LEU A 283 2.78 -0.08 -8.56
N THR A 284 2.47 -1.16 -9.28
CA THR A 284 3.46 -1.97 -9.99
C THR A 284 4.01 -1.23 -11.22
N SER A 285 3.18 -0.42 -11.89
CA SER A 285 3.62 0.49 -12.96
C SER A 285 4.65 1.50 -12.48
N ASN A 286 4.40 2.14 -11.34
CA ASN A 286 5.32 3.13 -10.77
C ASN A 286 6.66 2.51 -10.37
N GLN A 287 6.64 1.29 -9.80
CA GLN A 287 7.87 0.54 -9.50
C GLN A 287 8.66 0.22 -10.77
N LEU A 288 7.99 -0.24 -11.83
CA LEU A 288 8.63 -0.49 -13.12
C LEU A 288 9.27 0.80 -13.67
N ALA A 289 8.53 1.90 -13.68
CA ALA A 289 9.02 3.18 -14.18
C ALA A 289 10.29 3.65 -13.43
N GLU A 290 10.30 3.52 -12.11
CA GLU A 290 11.47 3.83 -11.26
C GLU A 290 12.65 2.90 -11.52
N ASP A 291 12.41 1.58 -11.56
CA ASP A 291 13.45 0.57 -11.75
C ASP A 291 14.12 0.68 -13.13
N ILE A 292 13.34 0.82 -14.22
CA ILE A 292 13.88 0.97 -15.58
C ILE A 292 14.65 2.29 -15.71
N SER A 293 14.07 3.40 -15.22
CA SER A 293 14.72 4.72 -15.30
C SER A 293 16.04 4.77 -14.54
N ARG A 294 16.15 4.05 -13.43
CA ARG A 294 17.40 3.95 -12.65
C ARG A 294 18.50 3.23 -13.44
N GLU A 295 18.13 2.21 -14.22
CA GLU A 295 19.07 1.41 -15.00
C GLU A 295 19.45 2.08 -16.34
N ASN A 296 18.47 2.69 -17.02
CA ASN A 296 18.68 3.36 -18.30
C ASN A 296 18.24 4.83 -18.29
N PRO A 297 19.20 5.77 -18.41
CA PRO A 297 18.91 7.18 -18.46
C PRO A 297 17.89 7.62 -19.52
N GLU A 298 17.92 7.00 -20.69
CA GLU A 298 17.11 7.37 -21.86
C GLU A 298 15.62 7.03 -21.69
N TYR A 299 15.26 6.24 -20.67
CA TYR A 299 13.88 5.82 -20.43
C TYR A 299 12.97 6.97 -20.00
N LEU A 300 13.43 7.88 -19.13
CA LEU A 300 12.61 8.99 -18.64
C LEU A 300 12.17 9.92 -19.79
N PRO A 301 13.06 10.40 -20.67
CA PRO A 301 12.67 11.17 -21.85
C PRO A 301 11.70 10.40 -22.77
N GLU A 302 11.91 9.10 -22.98
CA GLU A 302 11.04 8.28 -23.83
C GLU A 302 9.62 8.14 -23.24
N LEU A 303 9.52 7.90 -21.93
CA LEU A 303 8.24 7.87 -21.23
C LEU A 303 7.55 9.24 -21.33
N PHE A 304 8.28 10.33 -21.15
CA PHE A 304 7.76 11.70 -21.22
C PHE A 304 7.22 12.05 -22.61
N ASN A 305 7.91 11.65 -23.69
CA ASN A 305 7.46 11.84 -25.08
C ASN A 305 6.12 11.16 -25.38
N ARG A 306 5.73 10.19 -24.55
CA ARG A 306 4.48 9.41 -24.66
C ARG A 306 3.39 9.92 -23.71
N LEU A 307 3.50 11.14 -23.18
CA LEU A 307 2.45 11.75 -22.35
C LEU A 307 1.05 11.67 -22.98
N ASN A 308 0.96 11.83 -24.30
CA ASN A 308 -0.30 11.79 -25.05
C ASN A 308 -0.89 10.37 -25.19
N ASP A 309 -0.14 9.32 -24.86
CA ASP A 309 -0.62 7.94 -24.89
C ASP A 309 -1.43 7.58 -23.63
N TYR A 310 -1.36 8.39 -22.56
CA TYR A 310 -2.19 8.23 -21.38
C TYR A 310 -3.64 8.61 -21.66
N GLU A 311 -4.60 7.82 -21.16
CA GLU A 311 -6.04 8.13 -21.26
C GLU A 311 -6.39 9.48 -20.61
N HIS A 312 -5.70 9.79 -19.50
CA HIS A 312 -5.75 11.08 -18.82
C HIS A 312 -4.34 11.46 -18.37
N PRO A 313 -3.79 12.64 -18.77
CA PRO A 313 -2.44 13.06 -18.37
C PRO A 313 -2.18 12.98 -16.86
N LEU A 314 -3.18 13.35 -16.05
CA LEU A 314 -3.11 13.28 -14.57
C LEU A 314 -2.89 11.86 -14.01
N LYS A 315 -3.19 10.80 -14.76
CA LYS A 315 -2.87 9.42 -14.33
C LYS A 315 -1.36 9.17 -14.38
N GLY A 316 -0.71 9.59 -15.46
CA GLY A 316 0.73 9.38 -15.67
C GLY A 316 1.64 10.15 -14.74
N GLN A 317 1.13 11.14 -14.00
CA GLN A 317 1.92 11.96 -13.07
C GLN A 317 2.81 11.13 -12.14
N PHE A 318 2.29 10.01 -11.60
CA PHE A 318 3.06 9.19 -10.66
C PHE A 318 4.16 8.41 -11.37
N SER A 319 3.90 7.88 -12.57
CA SER A 319 4.92 7.18 -13.36
C SER A 319 6.08 8.11 -13.74
N PHE A 320 5.80 9.37 -14.10
CA PHE A 320 6.84 10.37 -14.39
C PHE A 320 7.67 10.71 -13.15
N ILE A 321 7.02 10.94 -11.99
CA ILE A 321 7.73 11.21 -10.73
C ILE A 321 8.62 10.03 -10.33
N HIS A 322 8.08 8.81 -10.38
CA HIS A 322 8.86 7.62 -10.05
C HIS A 322 10.02 7.38 -11.02
N ALA A 323 9.83 7.59 -12.33
CA ALA A 323 10.93 7.55 -13.29
C ALA A 323 11.96 8.67 -13.02
N GLY A 324 11.52 9.86 -12.60
CA GLY A 324 12.36 11.02 -12.33
C GLY A 324 13.07 10.99 -10.98
N ARG A 325 12.68 10.16 -10.02
CA ARG A 325 13.21 10.15 -8.64
C ARG A 325 14.74 10.08 -8.55
N SER A 326 15.36 9.31 -9.44
CA SER A 326 16.83 9.17 -9.46
C SER A 326 17.57 10.36 -10.06
N ARG A 327 16.87 11.19 -10.85
CA ARG A 327 17.38 12.32 -11.63
C ARG A 327 16.32 13.44 -11.70
N PRO A 328 15.99 14.04 -10.54
CA PRO A 328 14.87 14.98 -10.44
C PRO A 328 15.13 16.28 -11.22
N ASP A 329 16.39 16.65 -11.43
CA ASP A 329 16.81 17.77 -12.27
C ASP A 329 16.46 17.55 -13.76
N GLU A 330 16.72 16.35 -14.29
CA GLU A 330 16.36 15.98 -15.66
C GLU A 330 14.84 15.97 -15.86
N LEU A 331 14.10 15.47 -14.87
CA LEU A 331 12.63 15.53 -14.87
C LEU A 331 12.15 16.98 -14.94
N VAL A 332 12.71 17.89 -14.13
CA VAL A 332 12.35 19.31 -14.19
C VAL A 332 12.61 19.88 -15.58
N GLN A 333 13.77 19.66 -16.17
CA GLN A 333 14.07 20.17 -17.51
C GLN A 333 13.07 19.67 -18.56
N LEU A 334 12.71 18.38 -18.52
CA LEU A 334 11.68 17.83 -19.41
C LEU A 334 10.32 18.52 -19.24
N ILE A 335 9.93 18.86 -18.01
CA ILE A 335 8.69 19.59 -17.71
C ILE A 335 8.74 21.00 -18.29
N LEU A 336 9.84 21.73 -18.10
CA LEU A 336 10.01 23.09 -18.59
C LEU A 336 10.04 23.14 -20.12
N ASP A 337 10.81 22.25 -20.75
CA ASP A 337 10.99 22.20 -22.22
C ASP A 337 9.72 21.80 -22.98
N ASN A 338 8.84 21.02 -22.36
CA ASN A 338 7.62 20.50 -22.98
C ASN A 338 6.35 21.15 -22.44
N TYR A 339 6.47 22.23 -21.64
CA TYR A 339 5.33 22.91 -21.06
C TYR A 339 4.31 23.31 -22.12
N ASP A 340 3.05 22.93 -21.88
CA ASP A 340 1.91 23.21 -22.74
C ASP A 340 0.86 24.01 -21.96
N GLU A 341 0.56 25.21 -22.42
CA GLU A 341 -0.44 26.10 -21.81
C GLU A 341 -1.83 25.45 -21.74
N GLU A 342 -2.21 24.63 -22.74
CA GLU A 342 -3.51 23.93 -22.75
C GLU A 342 -3.62 22.90 -21.62
N ASN A 343 -2.50 22.29 -21.23
CA ASN A 343 -2.40 21.29 -20.16
C ASN A 343 -1.67 21.82 -18.92
N SER A 344 -1.63 23.14 -18.76
CA SER A 344 -0.84 23.84 -17.74
C SER A 344 -1.08 23.37 -16.30
N LEU A 345 -2.31 22.97 -15.94
CA LEU A 345 -2.61 22.39 -14.62
C LEU A 345 -1.79 21.12 -14.33
N PHE A 346 -1.68 20.23 -15.33
CA PHE A 346 -0.92 19.00 -15.22
C PHE A 346 0.58 19.29 -15.07
N TYR A 347 1.13 20.17 -15.90
CA TYR A 347 2.55 20.52 -15.84
C TYR A 347 2.93 21.23 -14.54
N LEU A 348 2.08 22.13 -14.03
CA LEU A 348 2.31 22.79 -12.74
C LEU A 348 2.26 21.79 -11.57
N GLU A 349 1.34 20.83 -11.60
CA GLU A 349 1.27 19.77 -10.59
C GLU A 349 2.50 18.84 -10.66
N LEU A 350 2.94 18.51 -11.87
CA LEU A 350 4.12 17.69 -12.10
C LEU A 350 5.39 18.43 -11.65
N LEU A 351 5.50 19.73 -11.93
CA LEU A 351 6.59 20.60 -11.46
C LEU A 351 6.61 20.68 -9.92
N ARG A 352 5.45 20.83 -9.28
CA ARG A 352 5.31 20.84 -7.82
C ARG A 352 5.78 19.54 -7.19
N LYS A 353 5.46 18.39 -7.80
CA LYS A 353 5.92 17.09 -7.32
C LYS A 353 7.42 16.87 -7.56
N ALA A 354 7.93 17.29 -8.73
CA ALA A 354 9.36 17.23 -9.05
C ALA A 354 10.20 18.10 -8.08
N LEU A 355 9.68 19.26 -7.66
CA LEU A 355 10.28 20.10 -6.62
C LEU A 355 10.42 19.35 -5.28
N GLY A 356 9.43 18.50 -4.94
CA GLY A 356 9.51 17.64 -3.76
C GLY A 356 10.62 16.59 -3.86
N GLU A 357 10.80 15.97 -5.02
CA GLU A 357 11.89 15.01 -5.24
C GLU A 357 13.27 15.72 -5.28
N LEU A 358 13.37 16.96 -5.78
CA LEU A 358 14.58 17.79 -5.68
C LEU A 358 14.94 18.10 -4.22
N PHE A 359 13.95 18.40 -3.37
CA PHE A 359 14.16 18.66 -1.94
C PHE A 359 14.69 17.44 -1.18
N GLU A 360 14.25 16.24 -1.56
CA GLU A 360 14.69 14.97 -0.94
C GLU A 360 16.04 14.46 -1.47
N HIS A 361 16.56 15.04 -2.55
CA HIS A 361 17.79 14.62 -3.21
C HIS A 361 19.04 15.12 -2.45
N GLU A 362 20.15 14.35 -2.50
CA GLU A 362 21.35 14.65 -1.72
C GLU A 362 22.18 15.82 -2.28
N ASP A 363 22.02 16.13 -3.57
CA ASP A 363 22.77 17.17 -4.28
C ASP A 363 22.09 18.55 -4.15
N THR A 364 22.89 19.62 -4.23
CA THR A 364 22.37 20.99 -4.31
C THR A 364 22.01 21.35 -5.74
N HIS A 365 20.81 21.89 -5.96
CA HIS A 365 20.15 22.09 -7.24
C HIS A 365 19.97 23.58 -7.62
N CYS A 366 20.89 24.45 -7.21
CA CYS A 366 20.80 25.90 -7.43
C CYS A 366 20.52 26.31 -8.89
N SER A 367 21.14 25.65 -9.88
CA SER A 367 20.86 25.95 -11.31
C SER A 367 19.46 25.55 -11.73
N THR A 368 18.98 24.39 -11.26
CA THR A 368 17.63 23.92 -11.55
C THR A 368 16.58 24.83 -10.91
N VAL A 369 16.84 25.33 -9.69
CA VAL A 369 15.98 26.33 -9.02
C VAL A 369 15.95 27.64 -9.80
N GLU A 370 17.08 28.08 -10.36
CA GLU A 370 17.14 29.24 -11.25
C GLU A 370 16.30 29.04 -12.51
N ASP A 371 16.38 27.88 -13.17
CA ASP A 371 15.58 27.56 -14.35
C ASP A 371 14.07 27.55 -14.03
N ILE A 372 13.67 26.98 -12.89
CA ILE A 372 12.27 26.99 -12.42
C ILE A 372 11.82 28.43 -12.17
N TYR A 373 12.64 29.25 -11.51
CA TYR A 373 12.35 30.66 -11.26
C TYR A 373 12.13 31.42 -12.57
N GLU A 374 13.06 31.31 -13.53
CA GLU A 374 12.97 31.98 -14.82
C GLU A 374 11.69 31.57 -15.57
N PHE A 375 11.40 30.27 -15.60
CA PHE A 375 10.18 29.75 -16.20
C PHE A 375 8.91 30.33 -15.55
N LEU A 376 8.82 30.31 -14.21
CA LEU A 376 7.66 30.79 -13.49
C LEU A 376 7.45 32.29 -13.66
N VAL A 377 8.54 33.06 -13.70
CA VAL A 377 8.47 34.50 -13.95
C VAL A 377 8.03 34.77 -15.39
N GLU A 378 8.57 34.05 -16.37
CA GLU A 378 8.23 34.23 -17.79
C GLU A 378 6.74 33.96 -18.05
N HIS A 379 6.19 32.89 -17.46
CA HIS A 379 4.83 32.43 -17.77
C HIS A 379 3.76 32.95 -16.82
N PHE A 380 4.10 33.27 -15.56
CA PHE A 380 3.10 33.50 -14.51
C PHE A 380 3.34 34.72 -13.62
N SER A 381 4.43 35.48 -13.77
CA SER A 381 4.68 36.67 -12.92
C SER A 381 3.61 37.77 -13.02
N SER A 382 2.74 37.71 -14.02
CA SER A 382 1.63 38.65 -14.19
C SER A 382 0.26 38.07 -13.82
N GLU A 383 0.20 36.83 -13.31
CA GLU A 383 -1.05 36.22 -12.90
C GLU A 383 -1.63 36.97 -11.70
N GLN A 384 -2.90 37.35 -11.80
CA GLN A 384 -3.60 38.03 -10.72
C GLN A 384 -3.73 37.08 -9.52
N PHE A 385 -3.73 37.63 -8.30
CA PHE A 385 -3.85 36.92 -7.02
C PHE A 385 -2.67 36.03 -6.59
N VAL A 386 -1.60 35.92 -7.38
CA VAL A 386 -0.34 35.25 -6.98
C VAL A 386 0.65 36.29 -6.46
N HIS A 387 1.41 35.98 -5.42
CA HIS A 387 2.44 36.90 -4.93
C HIS A 387 3.59 37.06 -5.92
N ASP A 388 4.25 38.23 -5.96
CA ASP A 388 5.44 38.42 -6.80
C ASP A 388 6.58 37.50 -6.36
N LEU A 389 7.09 36.67 -7.29
CA LEU A 389 8.24 35.82 -7.05
C LEU A 389 9.52 36.66 -7.05
N ASP A 390 10.05 36.93 -5.86
CA ASP A 390 11.21 37.81 -5.67
C ASP A 390 12.54 37.00 -5.72
N ARG A 391 13.39 37.34 -6.69
CA ARG A 391 14.70 36.73 -6.87
C ARG A 391 15.59 36.91 -5.64
N ASP A 392 15.48 38.05 -4.95
CA ASP A 392 16.27 38.34 -3.75
C ASP A 392 15.85 37.44 -2.58
N ARG A 393 14.59 36.96 -2.55
CA ARG A 393 14.11 36.02 -1.52
C ARG A 393 14.63 34.60 -1.72
N LEU A 394 14.94 34.24 -2.96
CA LEU A 394 15.53 32.95 -3.35
C LEU A 394 17.07 32.92 -3.22
N ASN A 395 17.71 34.06 -2.93
CA ASN A 395 19.17 34.21 -2.83
C ASN A 395 19.96 33.68 -4.04
N LEU A 396 19.40 33.72 -5.25
CA LEU A 396 20.03 33.16 -6.47
C LEU A 396 21.29 33.93 -6.92
N ASP A 397 21.47 35.17 -6.46
CA ASP A 397 22.59 36.03 -6.87
C ASP A 397 23.84 35.92 -5.97
N ASP A 398 23.74 35.20 -4.84
CA ASP A 398 24.85 34.96 -3.90
C ASP A 398 24.96 33.48 -3.52
N SER A 399 25.86 32.76 -4.22
CA SER A 399 26.09 31.33 -3.98
C SER A 399 26.55 31.00 -2.56
N ASP A 400 27.16 31.95 -1.84
CA ASP A 400 27.62 31.75 -0.47
C ASP A 400 26.48 31.94 0.56
N ALA A 401 25.34 32.51 0.14
CA ALA A 401 24.15 32.77 0.96
C ALA A 401 22.91 32.00 0.49
N TYR A 402 23.03 31.17 -0.55
CA TYR A 402 21.96 30.33 -1.07
C TYR A 402 21.47 29.34 0.01
N ASP A 403 20.16 29.36 0.25
CA ASP A 403 19.46 28.48 1.18
C ASP A 403 18.42 27.70 0.36
N GLU A 404 18.75 26.45 0.10
CA GLU A 404 17.98 25.56 -0.77
C GLU A 404 16.60 25.23 -0.21
N GLU A 405 16.51 24.97 1.10
CA GLU A 405 15.23 24.70 1.79
C GLU A 405 14.30 25.90 1.68
N ARG A 406 14.84 27.10 1.90
CA ARG A 406 14.08 28.34 1.74
C ARG A 406 13.65 28.57 0.28
N ALA A 407 14.55 28.35 -0.68
CA ALA A 407 14.24 28.55 -2.09
C ALA A 407 13.15 27.60 -2.57
N PHE A 408 13.21 26.33 -2.18
CA PHE A 408 12.16 25.35 -2.44
C PHE A 408 10.85 25.69 -1.75
N GLY A 409 10.89 26.21 -0.51
CA GLY A 409 9.71 26.69 0.20
C GLY A 409 8.95 27.78 -0.56
N GLU A 410 9.66 28.83 -0.99
CA GLU A 410 9.08 29.96 -1.73
C GLU A 410 8.53 29.51 -3.11
N LEU A 411 9.28 28.68 -3.85
CA LEU A 411 8.79 28.11 -5.13
C LEU A 411 7.54 27.23 -4.94
N ARG A 412 7.50 26.44 -3.87
CA ARG A 412 6.36 25.57 -3.55
C ARG A 412 5.11 26.39 -3.20
N GLU A 413 5.26 27.44 -2.40
CA GLU A 413 4.15 28.35 -2.06
C GLU A 413 3.58 29.00 -3.32
N PHE A 414 4.45 29.52 -4.19
CA PHE A 414 4.04 30.13 -5.46
C PHE A 414 3.30 29.13 -6.38
N LEU A 415 3.81 27.89 -6.51
CA LEU A 415 3.13 26.83 -7.28
C LEU A 415 1.78 26.43 -6.69
N ILE A 416 1.64 26.42 -5.36
CA ILE A 416 0.35 26.16 -4.69
C ILE A 416 -0.64 27.28 -5.00
N GLU A 417 -0.21 28.54 -4.93
CA GLU A 417 -1.05 29.68 -5.30
C GLU A 417 -1.51 29.58 -6.75
N LEU A 418 -0.61 29.36 -7.70
CA LEU A 418 -0.96 29.14 -9.11
C LEU A 418 -1.98 28.03 -9.33
N HIS A 419 -1.87 26.94 -8.58
CA HIS A 419 -2.79 25.81 -8.67
C HIS A 419 -4.16 26.11 -8.03
N THR A 420 -4.22 26.99 -7.03
CA THR A 420 -5.42 27.25 -6.22
C THR A 420 -6.22 28.48 -6.65
N ILE A 421 -5.68 29.34 -7.51
CA ILE A 421 -6.20 30.69 -7.76
C ILE A 421 -6.73 30.90 -9.19
N ARG A 422 -6.42 29.97 -10.11
CA ARG A 422 -6.62 30.14 -11.56
C ARG A 422 -8.07 30.21 -12.07
N ASP A 423 -9.06 30.12 -11.19
CA ASP A 423 -10.49 30.18 -11.51
C ASP A 423 -11.20 31.45 -10.97
N PHE A 424 -10.46 32.44 -10.47
CA PHE A 424 -11.02 33.73 -10.04
C PHE A 424 -11.24 34.67 -11.24
N ASP A 425 -12.26 34.38 -12.05
CA ASP A 425 -12.62 35.13 -13.25
C ASP A 425 -14.01 35.79 -13.19
N ASP A 426 -14.39 36.50 -14.26
CA ASP A 426 -15.71 37.14 -14.40
C ASP A 426 -16.88 36.13 -14.28
N GLY A 427 -16.65 34.83 -14.45
CA GLY A 427 -17.65 33.78 -14.23
C GLY A 427 -18.10 33.64 -12.77
N LEU A 428 -17.30 34.13 -11.81
CA LEU A 428 -17.74 34.23 -10.42
C LEU A 428 -18.73 35.37 -10.20
N LEU A 429 -18.68 36.44 -11.01
CA LEU A 429 -19.74 37.46 -11.01
C LEU A 429 -21.04 36.86 -11.55
N ASP A 430 -20.96 36.03 -12.60
CA ASP A 430 -22.12 35.30 -13.12
C ASP A 430 -22.72 34.37 -12.05
N THR A 431 -21.88 33.65 -11.30
CA THR A 431 -22.33 32.81 -10.17
C THR A 431 -22.97 33.65 -9.07
N LEU A 432 -22.38 34.79 -8.71
CA LEU A 432 -22.96 35.71 -7.75
C LEU A 432 -24.32 36.26 -8.21
N TYR A 433 -24.51 36.53 -9.50
CA TYR A 433 -25.81 36.98 -10.05
C TYR A 433 -26.93 35.93 -9.94
N GLU A 434 -26.61 34.65 -9.69
CA GLU A 434 -27.62 33.63 -9.37
C GLU A 434 -28.28 33.89 -7.99
N TYR A 435 -27.62 34.67 -7.12
CA TYR A 435 -28.03 34.99 -5.75
C TYR A 435 -28.42 36.47 -5.63
N GLU A 436 -29.72 36.80 -5.74
CA GLU A 436 -30.21 38.19 -5.85
C GLU A 436 -29.82 39.05 -4.63
N SER A 437 -29.95 38.51 -3.43
CA SER A 437 -29.68 39.21 -2.17
C SER A 437 -28.18 39.35 -1.93
N LEU A 438 -27.40 38.28 -2.13
CA LEU A 438 -25.94 38.33 -1.99
C LEU A 438 -25.29 39.22 -3.05
N SER A 439 -25.76 39.15 -4.30
CA SER A 439 -25.30 40.02 -5.39
C SER A 439 -25.44 41.50 -5.04
N ALA A 440 -26.59 41.90 -4.49
CA ALA A 440 -26.82 43.29 -4.10
C ALA A 440 -25.83 43.85 -3.04
N HIS A 441 -25.13 42.97 -2.31
CA HIS A 441 -24.25 43.36 -1.20
C HIS A 441 -22.77 43.07 -1.46
N PHE A 442 -22.46 42.04 -2.24
CA PHE A 442 -21.08 41.60 -2.52
C PHE A 442 -20.59 41.94 -3.92
N HIS A 443 -21.45 42.44 -4.83
CA HIS A 443 -21.05 42.73 -6.23
C HIS A 443 -19.83 43.66 -6.31
N ASP A 444 -19.87 44.83 -5.67
CA ASP A 444 -18.76 45.78 -5.67
C ASP A 444 -17.47 45.18 -5.08
N LEU A 445 -17.60 44.32 -4.05
CA LEU A 445 -16.46 43.62 -3.44
C LEU A 445 -15.86 42.62 -4.43
N VAL A 446 -16.68 41.73 -5.00
CA VAL A 446 -16.24 40.68 -5.91
C VAL A 446 -15.64 41.26 -7.19
N GLU A 447 -16.31 42.25 -7.80
CA GLU A 447 -15.80 42.98 -8.98
C GLU A 447 -14.45 43.64 -8.68
N THR A 448 -14.36 44.40 -7.58
CA THR A 448 -13.09 45.06 -7.21
C THR A 448 -11.98 44.04 -6.94
N ARG A 449 -12.28 42.92 -6.29
CA ARG A 449 -11.28 41.90 -5.94
C ARG A 449 -10.77 41.14 -7.16
N ILE A 450 -11.65 40.83 -8.12
CA ILE A 450 -11.29 40.28 -9.44
C ILE A 450 -10.45 41.29 -10.22
N GLU A 451 -10.93 42.53 -10.40
CA GLU A 451 -10.22 43.56 -11.16
C GLU A 451 -8.81 43.88 -10.61
N THR A 452 -8.67 43.86 -9.28
CA THR A 452 -7.41 44.18 -8.59
C THR A 452 -6.54 42.97 -8.31
N GLY A 453 -7.01 41.75 -8.59
CA GLY A 453 -6.30 40.51 -8.30
C GLY A 453 -5.98 40.34 -6.82
N SER A 454 -6.89 40.69 -5.92
CA SER A 454 -6.66 40.62 -4.46
C SER A 454 -7.59 39.61 -3.77
N PRO A 455 -7.05 38.60 -3.05
CA PRO A 455 -7.86 37.49 -2.56
C PRO A 455 -8.86 37.94 -1.50
N HIS A 456 -10.05 37.33 -1.51
CA HIS A 456 -11.05 37.46 -0.46
C HIS A 456 -11.72 36.10 -0.21
N PRO A 457 -11.88 35.67 1.05
CA PRO A 457 -12.52 34.39 1.39
C PRO A 457 -13.88 34.14 0.72
N PHE A 458 -14.69 35.20 0.52
CA PHE A 458 -15.96 35.12 -0.21
C PHE A 458 -15.82 34.68 -1.69
N LEU A 459 -14.71 35.00 -2.37
CA LEU A 459 -14.46 34.52 -3.73
C LEU A 459 -14.31 32.98 -3.76
N TYR A 460 -13.60 32.42 -2.78
CA TYR A 460 -13.45 30.97 -2.61
C TYR A 460 -14.81 30.32 -2.34
N LEU A 461 -15.64 30.96 -1.51
CA LEU A 461 -17.01 30.50 -1.22
C LEU A 461 -17.86 30.45 -2.51
N LEU A 462 -17.80 31.49 -3.35
CA LEU A 462 -18.48 31.53 -4.65
C LEU A 462 -18.05 30.42 -5.61
N ARG A 463 -16.77 30.02 -5.56
CA ARG A 463 -16.24 28.96 -6.40
C ARG A 463 -16.69 27.56 -5.95
N ASP A 464 -16.58 27.27 -4.65
CA ASP A 464 -16.60 25.89 -4.14
C ASP A 464 -17.87 25.50 -3.37
N GLU A 465 -18.62 26.46 -2.80
CA GLU A 465 -19.61 26.17 -1.74
C GLU A 465 -21.04 26.65 -2.04
N ARG A 466 -21.84 25.81 -2.71
CA ARG A 466 -23.24 26.17 -3.03
C ARG A 466 -24.19 26.18 -1.83
N ARG A 467 -23.97 25.36 -0.81
CA ARG A 467 -24.96 25.19 0.28
C ARG A 467 -24.98 26.36 1.25
N GLU A 468 -23.80 26.89 1.54
CA GLU A 468 -23.57 28.02 2.42
C GLU A 468 -24.10 29.30 1.75
N LEU A 469 -23.88 29.46 0.44
CA LEU A 469 -24.47 30.53 -0.36
C LEU A 469 -26.00 30.46 -0.41
N ASP A 470 -26.56 29.27 -0.67
CA ASP A 470 -28.01 29.06 -0.66
C ASP A 470 -28.62 29.45 0.71
N LEU A 471 -27.99 29.06 1.82
CA LEU A 471 -28.49 29.37 3.15
C LEU A 471 -28.42 30.86 3.48
N LEU A 472 -27.33 31.53 3.09
CA LEU A 472 -27.18 32.97 3.26
C LEU A 472 -28.18 33.75 2.40
N GLU A 473 -28.39 33.35 1.15
CA GLU A 473 -29.37 33.97 0.24
C GLU A 473 -30.79 33.86 0.81
N ASP A 474 -31.20 32.64 1.20
CA ASP A 474 -32.56 32.36 1.69
C ASP A 474 -32.88 33.09 3.01
N ASN A 475 -31.86 33.48 3.77
CA ASN A 475 -32.03 34.06 5.10
C ASN A 475 -31.38 35.43 5.28
N TRP A 476 -30.94 36.07 4.19
CA TRP A 476 -30.17 37.31 4.25
C TRP A 476 -30.84 38.36 5.13
N ASP A 477 -32.14 38.57 4.91
CA ASP A 477 -32.95 39.56 5.63
C ASP A 477 -33.17 39.27 7.13
N ARG A 478 -32.88 38.06 7.60
CA ARG A 478 -33.02 37.65 9.01
C ARG A 478 -31.76 37.85 9.83
N ILE A 479 -30.60 38.01 9.16
CA ILE A 479 -29.31 38.20 9.82
C ILE A 479 -29.22 39.65 10.35
N PRO A 480 -28.73 39.91 11.56
CA PRO A 480 -28.48 41.27 12.05
C PRO A 480 -27.52 42.06 11.13
N GLN A 481 -27.74 43.36 10.96
CA GLN A 481 -26.99 44.18 10.01
C GLN A 481 -25.48 44.22 10.32
N ASP A 482 -25.12 44.33 11.60
CA ASP A 482 -23.75 44.29 12.10
C ASP A 482 -23.03 43.00 11.70
N LYS A 483 -23.72 41.85 11.76
CA LYS A 483 -23.19 40.55 11.31
C LYS A 483 -23.07 40.46 9.79
N ARG A 484 -23.98 41.08 9.03
CA ARG A 484 -23.84 41.16 7.57
C ARG A 484 -22.61 41.99 7.17
N ASP A 485 -22.35 43.08 7.89
CA ASP A 485 -21.20 43.95 7.64
C ASP A 485 -19.87 43.23 7.94
N ASP A 486 -19.84 42.33 8.94
CA ASP A 486 -18.67 41.50 9.28
C ASP A 486 -18.27 40.54 8.14
N LEU A 487 -19.22 40.07 7.32
CA LEU A 487 -18.93 39.20 6.16
C LEU A 487 -18.23 39.93 4.99
N LEU A 488 -18.20 41.27 5.00
CA LEU A 488 -17.43 42.06 4.03
C LEU A 488 -15.95 42.20 4.42
N ALA A 489 -15.56 41.75 5.61
CA ALA A 489 -14.19 41.79 6.08
C ALA A 489 -13.39 40.56 5.59
N SER A 490 -12.14 40.80 5.16
CA SER A 490 -11.24 39.73 4.74
C SER A 490 -10.67 38.92 5.92
N THR A 491 -10.47 39.57 7.07
CA THR A 491 -9.96 38.94 8.30
C THR A 491 -11.11 38.48 9.19
N GLY A 492 -11.13 37.21 9.59
CA GLY A 492 -12.18 36.64 10.44
C GLY A 492 -13.43 36.15 9.69
N PHE A 493 -13.44 36.27 8.36
CA PHE A 493 -14.58 35.92 7.50
C PHE A 493 -15.25 34.58 7.85
N TYR A 494 -14.48 33.49 7.95
CA TYR A 494 -15.03 32.16 8.23
C TYR A 494 -15.60 32.03 9.64
N ASN A 495 -15.07 32.79 10.61
CA ASN A 495 -15.61 32.83 11.98
C ASN A 495 -16.97 33.54 11.97
N PHE A 496 -17.08 34.67 11.25
CA PHE A 496 -18.34 35.40 11.09
C PHE A 496 -19.39 34.59 10.32
N LEU A 497 -18.96 33.89 9.25
CA LEU A 497 -19.83 32.99 8.49
C LEU A 497 -20.37 31.89 9.41
N SER A 498 -19.51 31.23 10.19
CA SER A 498 -19.93 30.18 11.12
C SER A 498 -20.92 30.69 12.17
N GLU A 499 -20.68 31.87 12.73
CA GLU A 499 -21.58 32.52 13.70
C GLU A 499 -22.96 32.81 13.11
N ILE A 500 -23.01 33.31 11.88
CA ILE A 500 -24.25 33.60 11.15
C ILE A 500 -25.02 32.32 10.86
N MET A 501 -24.34 31.27 10.39
CA MET A 501 -24.95 29.97 10.11
C MET A 501 -25.56 29.36 11.38
N PHE A 502 -24.88 29.50 12.52
CA PHE A 502 -25.37 29.06 13.83
C PHE A 502 -26.59 29.87 14.29
N TYR A 503 -26.56 31.20 14.15
CA TYR A 503 -27.71 32.07 14.44
C TYR A 503 -28.94 31.67 13.61
N LEU A 504 -28.78 31.48 12.30
CA LEU A 504 -29.87 31.07 11.41
C LEU A 504 -30.43 29.69 11.78
N HIS A 505 -29.58 28.78 12.25
CA HIS A 505 -29.99 27.48 12.74
C HIS A 505 -30.87 27.58 14.01
N LEU A 506 -30.48 28.42 14.98
CA LEU A 506 -31.22 28.62 16.22
C LEU A 506 -32.55 29.35 16.02
N ASP A 507 -32.57 30.38 15.17
CA ASP A 507 -33.79 31.13 14.83
C ASP A 507 -34.84 30.23 14.17
N ASN A 508 -34.41 29.30 13.31
CA ASN A 508 -35.29 28.28 12.73
C ASN A 508 -35.88 27.28 13.73
N GLN A 509 -35.29 27.16 14.94
CA GLN A 509 -35.79 26.31 16.03
C GLN A 509 -36.65 27.08 17.05
N SER A 510 -36.93 28.38 16.83
CA SER A 510 -37.75 29.22 17.73
C SER A 510 -37.21 29.32 19.17
N VAL A 511 -35.89 29.20 19.34
CA VAL A 511 -35.21 29.40 20.63
C VAL A 511 -34.87 30.89 20.77
N ALA A 512 -35.46 31.57 21.75
CA ALA A 512 -35.19 32.97 22.03
C ALA A 512 -33.82 33.13 22.71
N PHE A 513 -32.95 33.97 22.14
CA PHE A 513 -31.63 34.28 22.69
C PHE A 513 -31.70 35.52 23.59
N GLU A 514 -31.84 35.33 24.90
CA GLU A 514 -31.48 36.34 25.90
C GLU A 514 -31.01 35.63 27.18
N PRO A 515 -29.70 35.65 27.50
CA PRO A 515 -29.25 35.40 28.87
C PRO A 515 -28.71 36.71 29.46
N GLU A 516 -29.56 37.46 30.17
CA GLU A 516 -29.10 38.48 31.12
C GLU A 516 -28.58 37.78 32.39
N VAL A 517 -27.26 37.58 32.51
CA VAL A 517 -26.64 37.13 33.76
C VAL A 517 -25.85 38.29 34.38
N PRO A 518 -26.26 38.84 35.54
CA PRO A 518 -25.50 39.89 36.20
C PRO A 518 -24.32 39.25 36.97
N LEU A 519 -23.09 39.62 36.61
CA LEU A 519 -21.92 39.31 37.43
C LEU A 519 -21.64 40.44 38.44
N HIS A 520 -21.31 40.03 39.65
CA HIS A 520 -20.85 40.89 40.74
C HIS A 520 -19.32 40.76 40.90
N ASP A 521 -18.65 41.87 41.19
CA ASP A 521 -17.22 41.87 41.51
C ASP A 521 -16.96 41.10 42.82
N TRP A 522 -16.24 39.98 42.79
CA TRP A 522 -16.07 39.10 43.96
C TRP A 522 -15.37 39.76 45.16
N GLN A 523 -14.73 40.92 44.98
CA GLN A 523 -14.13 41.68 46.07
C GLN A 523 -15.05 42.79 46.62
N THR A 524 -16.05 43.24 45.85
CA THR A 524 -16.85 44.44 46.20
C THR A 524 -18.37 44.28 46.10
N ASP A 525 -18.85 43.18 45.51
CA ASP A 525 -20.27 42.85 45.28
C ASP A 525 -21.04 43.87 44.43
N GLU A 526 -20.36 44.83 43.81
CA GLU A 526 -20.98 45.80 42.89
C GLU A 526 -21.19 45.17 41.50
N PRO A 527 -22.37 45.38 40.87
CA PRO A 527 -22.63 44.91 39.52
C PRO A 527 -21.77 45.69 38.52
N LYS A 528 -20.87 44.99 37.82
CA LYS A 528 -20.26 45.51 36.60
C LYS A 528 -21.22 45.22 35.46
N GLY A 529 -21.50 46.23 34.64
CA GLY A 529 -22.60 46.23 33.67
C GLY A 529 -22.57 45.07 32.66
N ASN A 530 -23.63 45.02 31.86
CA ASN A 530 -23.92 44.00 30.85
C ASN A 530 -22.69 43.63 30.02
N VAL A 531 -22.32 42.35 30.07
CA VAL A 531 -21.34 41.74 29.17
C VAL A 531 -22.13 40.91 28.18
N ASP A 532 -21.90 41.13 26.88
CA ASP A 532 -22.25 40.18 25.84
C ASP A 532 -21.58 38.85 26.18
N LEU A 533 -22.35 37.77 26.20
CA LEU A 533 -21.82 36.42 26.21
C LEU A 533 -20.94 36.25 24.97
N VAL A 534 -19.64 36.47 25.14
CA VAL A 534 -18.62 35.94 24.22
C VAL A 534 -18.62 34.45 24.46
N VAL A 535 -19.48 33.76 23.74
CA VAL A 535 -19.40 32.33 23.52
C VAL A 535 -18.33 32.14 22.45
N ASP A 536 -17.07 32.21 22.85
CA ASP A 536 -16.03 31.60 22.03
C ASP A 536 -16.18 30.07 22.18
N ASP A 537 -16.34 29.44 21.02
CA ASP A 537 -16.20 28.00 20.77
C ASP A 537 -17.25 27.02 21.33
N ILE A 538 -18.44 27.05 20.73
CA ILE A 538 -19.19 25.81 20.44
C ILE A 538 -19.06 25.53 18.94
N PHE A 539 -18.37 24.45 18.56
CA PHE A 539 -18.52 23.85 17.23
C PHE A 539 -19.28 22.53 17.29
N ILE A 540 -20.35 22.52 16.50
CA ILE A 540 -21.07 21.38 15.92
C ILE A 540 -20.20 20.82 14.79
N ASP A 541 -20.04 19.51 14.74
CA ASP A 541 -19.26 18.81 13.71
C ASP A 541 -20.06 18.65 12.41
N ILE A 542 -19.41 18.88 11.26
CA ILE A 542 -20.00 18.83 9.91
C ILE A 542 -19.88 17.42 9.32
N TYR A 543 -20.98 16.93 8.77
CA TYR A 543 -21.07 15.67 8.02
C TYR A 543 -20.64 15.86 6.56
N ARG A 544 -19.37 15.56 6.23
CA ARG A 544 -18.94 15.04 4.90
C ARG A 544 -17.49 14.50 4.94
N PRO A 545 -17.22 13.23 4.55
CA PRO A 545 -15.91 12.59 4.71
C PRO A 545 -14.97 12.65 3.48
N GLU A 546 -15.08 13.66 2.61
CA GLU A 546 -14.36 13.60 1.30
C GLU A 546 -13.31 14.69 1.08
N ALA A 547 -12.90 15.43 2.11
CA ALA A 547 -11.78 16.35 2.01
C ALA A 547 -10.77 16.08 3.13
N TRP A 548 -9.87 15.12 2.91
CA TRP A 548 -8.42 15.33 3.03
C TRP A 548 -7.66 14.07 2.61
N THR A 549 -6.60 14.33 1.84
CA THR A 549 -5.65 13.42 1.21
C THR A 549 -5.05 12.42 2.23
N PRO A 550 -4.95 11.13 1.89
CA PRO A 550 -4.19 10.19 2.70
C PRO A 550 -2.71 10.59 2.74
N LEU A 551 -2.13 10.69 3.94
CA LEU A 551 -0.70 10.53 4.16
C LEU A 551 -0.34 9.07 3.82
N ALA A 552 -0.09 8.83 2.54
CA ALA A 552 0.36 7.56 2.00
C ALA A 552 1.76 7.71 1.41
N LEU A 553 2.70 8.32 2.13
CA LEU A 553 4.11 8.38 1.75
C LEU A 553 5.02 8.43 2.99
N SER A 554 5.09 7.34 3.76
CA SER A 554 6.35 6.86 4.35
C SER A 554 6.21 5.39 4.72
N ASN A 555 7.21 4.61 4.32
CA ASN A 555 7.16 3.15 4.29
C ASN A 555 7.31 2.51 5.69
N ARG A 556 6.50 1.47 5.94
CA ARG A 556 6.62 0.40 6.97
C ARG A 556 6.01 0.58 8.36
N GLY A 557 4.81 1.14 8.45
CA GLY A 557 3.89 0.91 9.57
C GLY A 557 2.55 0.35 9.11
N ARG A 558 2.16 -0.88 9.51
CA ARG A 558 0.78 -1.34 9.36
C ARG A 558 -0.10 -0.56 10.34
N PHE A 559 -0.71 0.53 9.89
CA PHE A 559 -1.82 1.15 10.61
C PHE A 559 -3.08 0.32 10.41
N ILE A 560 -3.63 -0.23 11.49
CA ILE A 560 -5.00 -0.74 11.51
C ILE A 560 -5.89 0.50 11.52
N PRO A 561 -6.72 0.76 10.48
CA PRO A 561 -7.61 1.90 10.48
C PRO A 561 -8.49 1.87 11.73
N ASN A 562 -8.66 3.05 12.33
CA ASN A 562 -9.41 3.21 13.56
C ASN A 562 -10.91 3.05 13.29
N ASN A 563 -11.36 1.81 13.13
CA ASN A 563 -12.78 1.45 13.07
C ASN A 563 -13.43 1.56 14.47
N ALA A 564 -12.81 2.26 15.42
CA ALA A 564 -13.32 2.41 16.77
C ALA A 564 -14.54 3.31 16.82
N GLU A 565 -14.76 4.27 15.91
CA GLU A 565 -16.05 4.98 15.91
C GLU A 565 -17.22 3.99 15.71
N SER A 566 -17.15 3.14 14.69
CA SER A 566 -18.20 2.13 14.42
C SER A 566 -18.26 1.01 15.48
N LYS A 567 -17.11 0.59 16.04
CA LYS A 567 -17.05 -0.41 17.13
C LYS A 567 -17.42 0.17 18.50
N ILE A 568 -17.18 1.47 18.77
CA ILE A 568 -17.57 2.21 19.97
C ILE A 568 -19.06 2.51 19.87
N LEU A 569 -19.58 3.12 18.80
CA LEU A 569 -21.03 3.27 18.57
C LEU A 569 -21.76 1.92 18.63
N GLY A 570 -21.16 0.85 18.07
CA GLY A 570 -21.70 -0.51 18.15
C GLY A 570 -21.65 -1.14 19.54
N LYS A 571 -20.62 -0.87 20.36
CA LYS A 571 -20.52 -1.31 21.77
C LYS A 571 -21.35 -0.42 22.72
N PHE A 572 -21.53 0.85 22.41
CA PHE A 572 -22.31 1.84 23.17
C PHE A 572 -23.81 1.59 23.00
N LYS A 573 -24.28 1.41 21.75
CA LYS A 573 -25.66 0.98 21.43
C LYS A 573 -26.01 -0.37 22.06
N ASN A 574 -25.09 -1.33 22.07
CA ASN A 574 -25.32 -2.65 22.66
C ASN A 574 -25.23 -2.68 24.20
N LYS A 575 -24.50 -1.75 24.84
CA LYS A 575 -24.40 -1.67 26.32
C LYS A 575 -25.52 -0.85 26.99
N PHE A 576 -26.18 0.06 26.27
CA PHE A 576 -27.17 0.98 26.83
C PHE A 576 -28.60 0.79 26.33
N LEU A 577 -28.93 -0.37 25.77
CA LEU A 577 -30.31 -0.79 25.43
C LEU A 577 -31.25 -0.96 26.66
N GLY A 578 -30.84 -0.52 27.86
CA GLY A 578 -31.55 -0.72 29.12
C GLY A 578 -32.14 0.52 29.81
N THR A 579 -31.77 1.75 29.45
CA THR A 579 -32.20 2.96 30.18
C THR A 579 -32.75 4.00 29.21
N ARG A 580 -34.08 4.02 29.12
CA ARG A 580 -34.86 4.71 28.08
C ARG A 580 -35.21 6.17 28.44
N GLU A 581 -34.47 6.81 29.35
CA GLU A 581 -34.78 8.16 29.87
C GLU A 581 -33.58 9.12 29.90
N MET A 582 -32.51 8.87 29.15
CA MET A 582 -31.42 9.85 28.95
C MET A 582 -31.48 10.40 27.51
N THR A 583 -32.12 11.56 27.38
CA THR A 583 -32.03 12.51 26.25
C THR A 583 -30.97 13.58 26.61
N GLU A 584 -30.10 14.12 25.79
CA GLU A 584 -29.62 13.77 24.44
C GLU A 584 -28.19 14.32 24.16
N ASN A 585 -27.50 15.05 25.06
CA ASN A 585 -26.07 15.45 24.94
C ASN A 585 -25.48 15.98 26.28
N PRO A 586 -24.37 15.45 26.84
CA PRO A 586 -23.64 16.09 27.96
C PRO A 586 -22.55 17.06 27.46
N CYS A 587 -22.30 18.15 28.21
CA CYS A 587 -21.28 19.17 27.92
C CYS A 587 -20.17 19.20 29.01
N PHE A 588 -18.93 19.55 28.64
CA PHE A 588 -17.76 19.57 29.54
C PHE A 588 -17.08 20.94 29.54
N ILE A 589 -16.65 21.43 30.72
CA ILE A 589 -15.87 22.67 30.86
C ILE A 589 -14.60 22.36 31.67
N ALA A 590 -13.42 22.54 31.07
CA ALA A 590 -12.13 22.49 31.79
C ALA A 590 -11.85 23.86 32.47
N LEU A 591 -11.13 23.89 33.59
CA LEU A 591 -10.75 25.13 34.28
C LEU A 591 -9.26 25.17 34.64
N ASP A 592 -8.57 26.21 34.18
CA ASP A 592 -7.32 26.74 34.75
C ASP A 592 -7.67 28.07 35.45
N ILE A 593 -7.63 28.05 36.79
CA ILE A 593 -8.15 29.15 37.63
C ILE A 593 -7.18 30.33 37.68
N ASP A 594 -5.91 30.11 37.33
CA ASP A 594 -4.87 31.13 37.45
C ASP A 594 -4.61 31.90 36.15
N ARG A 595 -5.11 31.45 34.99
CA ARG A 595 -4.77 32.08 33.69
C ARG A 595 -5.90 32.45 32.73
N SER A 596 -7.16 32.06 32.94
CA SER A 596 -8.31 32.47 32.11
C SER A 596 -8.21 32.21 30.58
N GLU A 597 -7.19 31.50 30.09
CA GLU A 597 -7.05 31.02 28.72
C GLU A 597 -6.82 29.50 28.77
N ILE A 598 -7.61 28.73 28.02
CA ILE A 598 -7.44 27.29 27.88
C ILE A 598 -7.05 27.01 26.43
N ASP A 599 -5.85 26.45 26.23
CA ASP A 599 -5.40 26.01 24.91
C ASP A 599 -6.10 24.70 24.52
N ARG A 600 -7.01 24.81 23.54
CA ARG A 600 -7.91 23.74 23.09
C ARG A 600 -7.18 22.61 22.36
N GLU A 601 -6.08 22.90 21.66
CA GLU A 601 -5.29 21.90 20.93
C GLU A 601 -4.51 21.01 21.90
N GLN A 602 -4.06 21.57 23.02
CA GLN A 602 -3.34 20.81 24.04
C GLN A 602 -4.27 19.87 24.86
N VAL A 603 -5.52 20.26 25.15
CA VAL A 603 -6.51 19.40 25.83
C VAL A 603 -6.92 18.22 24.95
N VAL A 604 -7.12 18.47 23.65
CA VAL A 604 -7.46 17.45 22.65
C VAL A 604 -6.31 16.44 22.49
N ALA A 605 -5.07 16.91 22.38
CA ALA A 605 -3.91 16.04 22.26
C ALA A 605 -3.63 15.19 23.51
N ALA A 606 -3.84 15.72 24.72
CA ALA A 606 -3.69 14.98 25.97
C ALA A 606 -4.72 13.85 26.14
N LEU A 607 -5.96 14.04 25.65
CA LEU A 607 -7.04 13.05 25.72
C LEU A 607 -7.05 12.06 24.54
N LEU A 608 -6.62 12.49 23.35
CA LEU A 608 -6.81 11.78 22.07
C LEU A 608 -5.53 11.44 21.31
N GLY A 609 -4.34 11.74 21.85
CA GLY A 609 -3.04 11.41 21.25
C GLY A 609 -2.88 9.93 20.86
N SER A 610 -1.95 9.68 19.94
CA SER A 610 -1.69 8.35 19.38
C SER A 610 -1.27 7.37 20.48
N MET A 611 -1.94 6.22 20.55
CA MET A 611 -1.71 5.24 21.61
C MET A 611 -0.49 4.39 21.24
N GLN A 612 0.58 4.51 22.01
CA GLN A 612 1.79 3.71 21.89
C GLN A 612 1.79 2.57 22.91
N VAL A 613 2.31 1.43 22.48
CA VAL A 613 2.57 0.28 23.32
C VAL A 613 4.06 0.29 23.65
N ARG A 614 4.42 0.53 24.91
CA ARG A 614 5.81 0.41 25.36
C ARG A 614 6.03 -0.97 25.94
N ILE A 615 6.90 -1.71 25.27
CA ILE A 615 7.30 -3.05 25.69
C ILE A 615 8.66 -2.93 26.36
N TYR A 616 8.74 -3.32 27.63
CA TYR A 616 9.97 -3.30 28.42
C TYR A 616 10.65 -4.66 28.31
N TYR A 617 11.95 -4.65 28.00
CA TYR A 617 12.78 -5.84 27.90
C TYR A 617 13.80 -5.86 29.03
N ASP A 618 14.07 -7.04 29.57
CA ASP A 618 15.17 -7.27 30.49
C ASP A 618 16.48 -7.28 29.67
N GLU A 619 17.39 -6.34 29.93
CA GLU A 619 18.60 -6.17 29.12
C GLU A 619 19.57 -7.36 29.18
N GLU A 620 19.55 -8.17 30.24
CA GLU A 620 20.45 -9.32 30.37
C GLU A 620 19.90 -10.58 29.68
N THR A 621 18.58 -10.75 29.64
CA THR A 621 17.93 -11.97 29.13
C THR A 621 17.20 -11.77 27.80
N GLY A 622 16.88 -10.53 27.43
CA GLY A 622 16.10 -10.18 26.24
C GLY A 622 14.60 -10.50 26.33
N GLU A 623 14.14 -10.99 27.48
CA GLU A 623 12.72 -11.34 27.69
C GLU A 623 11.87 -10.10 28.00
N THR A 624 10.64 -10.08 27.48
CA THR A 624 9.67 -9.02 27.77
C THR A 624 9.17 -9.12 29.21
N VAL A 625 9.46 -8.10 30.01
CA VAL A 625 9.14 -8.04 31.45
C VAL A 625 7.91 -7.19 31.77
N GLY A 626 7.43 -6.40 30.81
CA GLY A 626 6.18 -5.64 30.96
C GLY A 626 5.75 -4.93 29.69
N GLU A 627 4.47 -4.60 29.63
CA GLU A 627 3.86 -3.80 28.56
C GLU A 627 2.96 -2.76 29.22
N ASP A 628 3.14 -1.49 28.85
CA ASP A 628 2.21 -0.42 29.22
C ASP A 628 1.73 0.35 27.99
N TYR A 629 0.49 0.84 28.10
CA TYR A 629 -0.14 1.68 27.09
C TYR A 629 0.01 3.15 27.49
N VAL A 630 0.68 3.93 26.65
CA VAL A 630 0.91 5.36 26.88
C VAL A 630 0.45 6.14 25.66
N ARG A 631 -0.15 7.30 25.87
CA ARG A 631 -0.56 8.19 24.77
C ARG A 631 0.55 9.17 24.47
N ASN A 632 0.96 9.26 23.21
CA ASN A 632 1.91 10.26 22.75
C ASN A 632 1.17 11.31 21.91
N PRO A 633 1.25 12.60 22.27
CA PRO A 633 0.76 13.68 21.42
C PRO A 633 1.59 13.74 20.12
N ASP A 634 1.00 14.33 19.09
CA ASP A 634 1.59 14.45 17.76
C ASP A 634 2.95 15.19 17.82
N GLU A 635 3.96 14.74 17.08
CA GLU A 635 5.35 15.27 17.15
C GLU A 635 5.45 16.78 16.85
N ARG A 636 4.42 17.34 16.21
CA ARG A 636 4.30 18.77 15.88
C ARG A 636 4.10 19.70 17.10
N LEU A 637 3.85 19.15 18.28
CA LEU A 637 3.56 19.90 19.52
C LEU A 637 4.59 19.61 20.63
N GLU A 638 5.75 19.02 20.32
CA GLU A 638 6.81 18.78 21.30
C GLU A 638 7.44 20.10 21.79
N GLY A 639 7.11 20.50 23.02
CA GLY A 639 7.76 21.62 23.71
C GLY A 639 6.93 22.25 24.84
N ASP A 640 5.60 22.31 24.70
CA ASP A 640 4.76 23.19 25.52
C ASP A 640 3.85 22.49 26.55
N TYR A 641 3.84 21.15 26.61
CA TYR A 641 2.98 20.37 27.54
C TYR A 641 3.38 20.40 29.03
N TYR A 642 4.47 21.06 29.41
CA TYR A 642 4.83 21.18 30.84
C TYR A 642 3.73 21.92 31.66
N LEU A 643 2.87 22.69 30.99
CA LEU A 643 1.88 23.57 31.62
C LEU A 643 0.58 22.84 32.05
N LEU A 644 -0.01 21.95 31.24
CA LEU A 644 -1.34 21.39 31.57
C LEU A 644 -1.32 20.24 32.59
N ASP A 645 -0.34 19.33 32.50
CA ASP A 645 -0.26 18.17 33.42
C ASP A 645 -0.13 18.61 34.89
N LYS A 646 0.55 19.74 35.13
CA LYS A 646 0.86 20.25 36.47
C LYS A 646 0.04 21.46 36.90
N HIS A 647 -0.59 22.22 36.00
CA HIS A 647 -1.26 23.48 36.38
C HIS A 647 -2.77 23.54 36.05
N LEU A 648 -3.36 22.50 35.45
CA LEU A 648 -4.82 22.43 35.28
C LEU A 648 -5.54 22.02 36.58
N ASN A 649 -6.42 22.86 37.12
CA ASN A 649 -7.07 22.63 38.40
C ASN A 649 -8.12 21.49 38.38
N GLY A 650 -9.00 21.43 37.38
CA GLY A 650 -10.05 20.40 37.32
C GLY A 650 -11.08 20.62 36.20
N VAL A 651 -12.11 19.76 36.15
CA VAL A 651 -13.17 19.76 35.13
C VAL A 651 -14.54 19.88 35.79
N ILE A 652 -15.37 20.82 35.34
CA ILE A 652 -16.77 20.96 35.75
C ILE A 652 -17.66 20.19 34.78
N TRP A 653 -18.61 19.44 35.32
CA TRP A 653 -19.67 18.79 34.56
C TRP A 653 -21.05 19.17 35.14
N TYR A 654 -22.09 19.13 34.31
CA TYR A 654 -23.46 19.27 34.79
C TYR A 654 -24.46 18.41 34.01
N GLU A 655 -25.54 18.02 34.69
CA GLU A 655 -26.74 17.43 34.08
C GLU A 655 -27.86 18.49 34.00
N THR A 656 -28.48 18.62 32.82
CA THR A 656 -29.65 19.49 32.62
C THR A 656 -30.95 18.70 32.70
N GLY A 657 -31.78 18.99 33.69
CA GLY A 657 -33.23 18.78 33.64
C GLY A 657 -33.94 19.96 32.96
N LEU A 658 -35.23 19.82 32.64
CA LEU A 658 -36.09 20.91 32.15
C LEU A 658 -37.30 21.05 33.10
N VAL A 659 -37.59 22.27 33.53
CA VAL A 659 -38.71 22.61 34.41
C VAL A 659 -39.60 23.65 33.74
N GLU A 660 -40.90 23.39 33.66
CA GLU A 660 -41.86 24.40 33.17
C GLU A 660 -42.09 25.49 34.22
N GLY A 661 -41.77 26.73 33.86
CA GLY A 661 -42.12 27.95 34.61
C GLY A 661 -43.18 28.78 33.87
N GLU A 662 -43.65 29.86 34.51
CA GLU A 662 -44.74 30.70 33.97
C GLU A 662 -44.41 31.40 32.63
N ASP A 663 -43.11 31.55 32.30
CA ASP A 663 -42.63 32.14 31.04
C ASP A 663 -42.13 31.10 30.01
N GLY A 664 -42.28 29.80 30.29
CA GLY A 664 -41.81 28.71 29.44
C GLY A 664 -40.89 27.72 30.16
N VAL A 665 -40.34 26.78 29.39
CA VAL A 665 -39.44 25.71 29.88
C VAL A 665 -38.06 26.30 30.20
N ARG A 666 -37.55 26.07 31.41
CA ARG A 666 -36.23 26.51 31.88
C ARG A 666 -35.38 25.30 32.31
N PRO A 667 -34.05 25.30 32.10
CA PRO A 667 -33.19 24.20 32.53
C PRO A 667 -32.94 24.18 34.05
N ASP A 668 -32.90 22.98 34.64
CA ASP A 668 -32.46 22.67 36.02
C ASP A 668 -31.07 22.06 35.94
N LEU A 669 -30.06 22.65 36.58
CA LEU A 669 -28.65 22.27 36.41
C LEU A 669 -28.15 21.53 37.67
N ASP A 670 -27.82 20.25 37.55
CA ASP A 670 -27.14 19.47 38.60
C ASP A 670 -25.62 19.46 38.30
N LEU A 671 -24.83 20.23 39.05
CA LEU A 671 -23.42 20.56 38.77
C LEU A 671 -22.45 19.76 39.66
N GLY A 672 -21.30 19.35 39.12
CA GLY A 672 -20.18 18.74 39.87
C GLY A 672 -18.80 19.16 39.36
N VAL A 673 -17.77 19.11 40.22
CA VAL A 673 -16.38 19.50 39.88
C VAL A 673 -15.40 18.38 40.19
N VAL A 674 -14.67 17.90 39.19
CA VAL A 674 -13.67 16.82 39.32
C VAL A 674 -12.25 17.41 39.25
N PRO A 675 -11.48 17.40 40.35
CA PRO A 675 -10.12 17.94 40.36
C PRO A 675 -9.13 17.08 39.56
N ASN A 676 -8.11 17.72 38.98
CA ASN A 676 -6.99 17.05 38.31
C ASN A 676 -6.08 16.37 39.36
N PRO A 677 -5.87 15.04 39.28
CA PRO A 677 -5.07 14.30 40.25
C PRO A 677 -3.55 14.54 40.14
N GLU A 678 -3.06 15.09 39.02
CA GLU A 678 -1.62 15.29 38.77
C GLU A 678 -1.13 16.75 38.92
N HIS A 679 -2.04 17.65 39.30
CA HIS A 679 -1.76 19.07 39.54
C HIS A 679 -0.66 19.30 40.59
N GLU A 680 0.23 20.28 40.39
CA GLU A 680 1.40 20.56 41.23
C GLU A 680 1.04 20.96 42.66
N GLY A 681 -0.15 21.54 42.84
CA GLY A 681 -0.74 21.87 44.13
C GLY A 681 -1.21 20.64 44.93
N GLY A 682 -1.31 19.46 44.31
CA GLY A 682 -1.74 18.22 44.98
C GLY A 682 -3.05 18.38 45.75
N GLU A 683 -3.04 18.08 47.06
CA GLU A 683 -4.21 18.17 47.94
C GLU A 683 -4.85 19.57 47.98
N SER A 684 -4.08 20.66 47.80
CA SER A 684 -4.64 22.02 47.83
C SER A 684 -5.53 22.32 46.64
N ASN A 685 -5.27 21.68 45.49
CA ASN A 685 -6.09 21.80 44.30
C ASN A 685 -7.44 21.07 44.47
N PHE A 686 -7.41 19.92 45.13
CA PHE A 686 -8.61 19.16 45.47
C PHE A 686 -9.55 19.95 46.41
N GLU A 687 -8.99 20.63 47.42
CA GLU A 687 -9.75 21.50 48.33
C GLU A 687 -10.32 22.73 47.60
N LEU A 688 -9.59 23.28 46.62
CA LEU A 688 -10.00 24.42 45.82
C LEU A 688 -11.17 24.07 44.89
N CYS A 689 -11.10 22.94 44.18
CA CYS A 689 -12.18 22.43 43.33
C CYS A 689 -13.43 22.06 44.14
N GLN A 690 -13.29 21.48 45.33
CA GLN A 690 -14.43 21.24 46.22
C GLN A 690 -15.03 22.55 46.79
N GLY A 691 -14.22 23.58 47.00
CA GLY A 691 -14.69 24.92 47.38
C GLY A 691 -15.53 25.57 46.28
N LEU A 692 -15.06 25.46 45.03
CA LEU A 692 -15.79 25.90 43.84
C LEU A 692 -17.10 25.15 43.66
N GLU A 693 -17.08 23.82 43.72
CA GLU A 693 -18.28 22.97 43.62
C GLU A 693 -19.37 23.38 44.63
N ARG A 694 -18.98 23.65 45.88
CA ARG A 694 -19.91 24.12 46.93
C ARG A 694 -20.46 25.52 46.66
N SER A 695 -19.66 26.41 46.08
CA SER A 695 -20.11 27.76 45.71
C SER A 695 -21.07 27.77 44.51
N LEU A 696 -20.86 26.84 43.57
CA LEU A 696 -21.63 26.72 42.33
C LEU A 696 -22.96 25.99 42.53
N THR A 697 -23.04 25.04 43.46
CA THR A 697 -24.25 24.25 43.78
C THR A 697 -25.14 24.86 44.86
N GLY A 698 -24.79 26.03 45.40
CA GLY A 698 -25.64 26.79 46.33
C GLY A 698 -25.79 26.18 47.73
N GLY A 699 -24.75 25.53 48.27
CA GLY A 699 -24.77 24.98 49.62
C GLY A 699 -24.33 25.97 50.70
N SER A 700 -25.25 26.35 51.61
CA SER A 700 -24.91 26.75 52.98
C SER A 700 -24.57 25.54 53.85
#